data_AF-A0A844KMS2-F1
#
_entry.id   AF-A0A844KMS2-F1
#
_cell.length_a   1.000
_cell.length_b   1.000
_cell.length_c   1.000
_cell.angle_alpha   90.00
_cell.angle_beta   90.00
_cell.angle_gamma   90.00
#
_symmetry.space_group_name_H-M   'P 1'
#
loop_
_entity.id
_entity.type
_entity.pdbx_description
1 polymer ?
#
loop_
_entity_poly.entity_id
_entity_poly.type
_entity_poly.pdbx_seq_one_letter_code
_entity_poly.pdbx_strand_id
1 'polypeptide(L)'
;MIEKYFNGVIEQVYHRIGTAEKNIVMASYNNDFSVSGLENKKRYQEDDNVFFACCELQYETLSGAYAPFLDIICDMFRKFVKGDFEAFLRECGTYELHRSLFLGYYEDGICKREEGVLLNEVEYEQRRMTEAIVAMLKKLTEYRPIMIVINRFQLAGRSSMELIYRLLTEPCTEIGIVLGVNEMQPRLDMAVNMWDAIVEKLEDSSQIYHIGSSGKHRNRENAEDVAEEKNYSHMLAKVETIITFLDCDQAKWYLQKLEYKLKFEDIFVDDITLREFYLLYTRTAILRAELSKALEMVDSAMRLPSVRKDLFYRSECSFLKGTCLMYQGKLQQAEMYAQYAREEAQKSGNEKQIFKAELLSVMARMSGWYNIFFCIQDIPIHEGLIEKLMQNNYRNHLAHIYIYAYDNRPEMVARAYRSEASLLYFSKGVALAKEIGNEQLVYDAYQKNIMLASTNGMNEIAMLYSVRTYQFMKSRDDVYEGRILSGIGYNLSAMGKNRLAEHYYNRAIEVFYHLRLPEDIAEVFYNRALNYIMQENYAKAEHDLLMAMKVIEKLHLNSLRVCNLSKLYGLLALVSIMQKDRFNCERYLLNCRQFLNYIIEKEKENENEEIIHDYAKCDEDMFLYTFSMAMLNRMDGKKEEVLVSFEQAERFLLQAEGNEFFSYRLFRKERMKLFEEMGRSERCQMERATLLQHEEINSQAARLLPMNLLKEIDLGEHPQTCAVREEEIEALIKQEGLLQDYATSRRQMEFISTWQKLIDVNGSNVEGMVQNAFNTFMNHFSLDCALYIYYHEDGAHVLYNDTKCEMTEADIAAIGNTMLEYPQGFAVSKISDSFLEHQDTIGYFGIDDVCSFVAAPFLKNGKLTSLLITYVRMKDNWHGSIERYMLNEDDLRIYSLLFREMEYSINRMEANDKIYMMNRKLQEAAVTDMLTGIYNRAGMYEEIRQMIECYRVSEKTHHVGLMFIDLDNFKHYNDTFGHDVGDLILKEMAKIFRKAVKGRGFVARYGGDEFIMILNTDDREILEQIAKGIYEKINSTQGFQRQIENYLGHAITTTEKSRITCSIGIASAGDVRKEEDINELIRSADEILYKVKTGEKGHYAFL
;
A
#
# COMPACT_ATOMS: atom_id res chain seq x y z
N MET A 1 31.48 -38.86 11.46
CA MET A 1 31.50 -39.14 10.00
C MET A 1 31.38 -37.85 9.21
N ILE A 2 30.32 -37.06 9.42
CA ILE A 2 30.12 -35.75 8.75
C ILE A 2 31.30 -34.81 9.00
N GLU A 3 31.75 -34.65 10.25
CA GLU A 3 32.95 -33.86 10.61
C GLU A 3 34.19 -34.23 9.78
N LYS A 4 34.45 -35.53 9.56
CA LYS A 4 35.61 -36.01 8.80
C LYS A 4 35.52 -35.59 7.33
N TYR A 5 34.36 -35.77 6.70
CA TYR A 5 34.17 -35.40 5.29
C TYR A 5 34.13 -33.89 5.10
N PHE A 6 33.49 -33.15 6.02
CA PHE A 6 33.47 -31.69 6.00
C PHE A 6 34.88 -31.10 6.17
N ASN A 7 35.70 -31.66 7.06
CA ASN A 7 37.13 -31.32 7.15
C ASN A 7 37.88 -31.62 5.85
N GLY A 8 37.56 -32.74 5.17
CA GLY A 8 38.15 -33.05 3.87
C GLY A 8 37.81 -32.01 2.79
N VAL A 9 36.58 -31.48 2.78
CA VAL A 9 36.17 -30.38 1.88
C VAL A 9 36.94 -29.09 2.20
N ILE A 10 37.09 -28.76 3.49
CA ILE A 10 37.90 -27.62 3.95
C ILE A 10 39.36 -27.79 3.48
N GLU A 11 40.00 -28.92 3.75
CA GLU A 11 41.38 -29.21 3.33
C GLU A 11 41.56 -29.07 1.81
N GLN A 12 40.61 -29.59 1.04
CA GLN A 12 40.63 -29.51 -0.42
C GLN A 12 40.57 -28.06 -0.92
N VAL A 13 39.68 -27.23 -0.36
CA VAL A 13 39.59 -25.81 -0.73
C VAL A 13 40.85 -25.07 -0.31
N TYR A 14 41.33 -25.28 0.92
CA TYR A 14 42.55 -24.65 1.44
C TYR A 14 43.75 -24.89 0.52
N HIS A 15 43.94 -26.13 0.03
CA HIS A 15 45.05 -26.45 -0.87
C HIS A 15 44.92 -25.87 -2.29
N ARG A 16 43.71 -25.44 -2.70
CA ARG A 16 43.46 -24.85 -4.01
C ARG A 16 43.56 -23.32 -4.04
N ILE A 17 43.56 -22.68 -2.87
CA ILE A 17 43.78 -21.23 -2.75
C ILE A 17 45.12 -20.88 -3.42
N GLY A 18 45.08 -19.86 -4.28
CA GLY A 18 46.20 -19.38 -5.10
C GLY A 18 46.53 -20.23 -6.34
N THR A 19 45.86 -21.36 -6.57
CA THR A 19 46.18 -22.29 -7.68
C THR A 19 45.01 -22.64 -8.60
N ALA A 20 43.77 -22.55 -8.13
CA ALA A 20 42.57 -22.76 -8.94
C ALA A 20 41.57 -21.60 -8.77
N GLU A 21 40.80 -21.28 -9.81
CA GLU A 21 39.75 -20.26 -9.75
C GLU A 21 38.47 -20.76 -9.05
N LYS A 22 38.29 -22.08 -9.00
CA LYS A 22 37.08 -22.76 -8.51
C LYS A 22 37.19 -23.18 -7.03
N ASN A 23 37.21 -22.18 -6.15
CA ASN A 23 37.46 -22.37 -4.70
C ASN A 23 36.24 -22.14 -3.80
N ILE A 24 35.06 -21.89 -4.36
CA ILE A 24 33.79 -21.81 -3.62
C ILE A 24 33.05 -23.13 -3.78
N VAL A 25 32.67 -23.78 -2.69
CA VAL A 25 32.02 -25.10 -2.71
C VAL A 25 30.86 -25.18 -1.72
N MET A 26 29.89 -26.04 -2.02
CA MET A 26 28.77 -26.33 -1.14
C MET A 26 28.90 -27.75 -0.57
N ALA A 27 28.75 -27.89 0.73
CA ALA A 27 28.81 -29.15 1.46
C ALA A 27 27.48 -29.39 2.18
N SER A 28 26.66 -30.26 1.61
CA SER A 28 25.33 -30.59 2.11
C SER A 28 25.36 -31.76 3.07
N TYR A 29 24.61 -31.68 4.18
CA TYR A 29 24.54 -32.70 5.23
C TYR A 29 23.14 -32.79 5.86
N ASN A 30 22.82 -33.92 6.51
CA ASN A 30 21.44 -34.29 6.85
C ASN A 30 21.21 -34.42 8.38
N ASN A 31 21.95 -33.68 9.20
CA ASN A 31 21.81 -33.61 10.65
C ASN A 31 22.11 -32.21 11.19
N ASP A 32 21.93 -31.98 12.49
CA ASP A 32 22.29 -30.70 13.12
C ASP A 32 23.79 -30.61 13.48
N PHE A 33 24.63 -30.65 12.44
CA PHE A 33 26.08 -30.50 12.56
C PHE A 33 26.49 -29.06 12.90
N SER A 34 27.44 -28.92 13.84
CA SER A 34 28.06 -27.64 14.21
C SER A 34 29.56 -27.64 13.89
N VAL A 35 30.05 -26.52 13.36
CA VAL A 35 31.47 -26.30 13.04
C VAL A 35 32.32 -25.92 14.26
N SER A 36 31.71 -25.77 15.44
CA SER A 36 32.40 -25.46 16.70
C SER A 36 33.42 -26.54 17.12
N GLY A 37 33.14 -27.81 16.81
CA GLY A 37 33.96 -28.97 17.18
C GLY A 37 35.01 -29.41 16.15
N LEU A 38 35.20 -28.68 15.05
CA LEU A 38 36.15 -29.08 14.00
C LEU A 38 37.61 -29.07 14.50
N GLU A 39 38.27 -30.23 14.53
CA GLU A 39 39.67 -30.39 14.97
C GLU A 39 40.64 -29.44 14.24
N ASN A 40 40.44 -29.25 12.94
CA ASN A 40 41.27 -28.38 12.11
C ASN A 40 40.97 -26.88 12.27
N LYS A 41 39.88 -26.48 12.94
CA LYS A 41 39.54 -25.07 13.14
C LYS A 41 40.65 -24.31 13.87
N LYS A 42 41.18 -24.88 14.95
CA LYS A 42 42.31 -24.29 15.68
C LYS A 42 43.58 -24.24 14.82
N ARG A 43 43.85 -25.33 14.09
CA ARG A 43 45.02 -25.44 13.21
C ARG A 43 45.07 -24.34 12.14
N TYR A 44 43.95 -24.05 11.48
CA TYR A 44 43.90 -23.02 10.44
C TYR A 44 43.77 -21.60 11.01
N GLN A 45 43.17 -21.44 12.20
CA GLN A 45 43.17 -20.14 12.89
C GLN A 45 44.56 -19.70 13.37
N GLU A 46 45.43 -20.66 13.68
CA GLU A 46 46.82 -20.43 14.09
C GLU A 46 47.80 -20.34 12.90
N ASP A 47 47.34 -20.60 11.67
CA ASP A 47 48.17 -20.52 10.46
C ASP A 47 48.23 -19.07 9.94
N ASP A 48 49.42 -18.47 9.98
CA ASP A 48 49.64 -17.10 9.54
C ASP A 48 49.68 -16.93 8.02
N ASN A 49 49.64 -18.02 7.22
CA ASN A 49 49.73 -17.96 5.76
C ASN A 49 48.40 -17.62 5.09
N VAL A 50 47.27 -18.02 5.67
CA VAL A 50 45.92 -17.83 5.13
C VAL A 50 45.03 -17.27 6.23
N PHE A 51 44.28 -16.22 5.94
CA PHE A 51 43.28 -15.72 6.88
C PHE A 51 42.08 -16.68 6.93
N PHE A 52 41.92 -17.36 8.05
CA PHE A 52 40.83 -18.32 8.25
C PHE A 52 39.69 -17.71 9.08
N ALA A 53 38.51 -17.59 8.49
CA ALA A 53 37.28 -17.19 9.14
C ALA A 53 36.26 -18.33 9.14
N CYS A 54 35.60 -18.56 10.28
CA CYS A 54 34.59 -19.61 10.41
C CYS A 54 33.37 -19.04 11.14
N CYS A 55 32.24 -19.01 10.44
CA CYS A 55 30.96 -18.51 10.90
C CYS A 55 29.93 -19.66 10.92
N GLU A 56 29.09 -19.66 11.95
CA GLU A 56 27.94 -20.55 12.05
C GLU A 56 26.68 -19.73 12.25
N LEU A 57 25.79 -19.74 11.25
CA LEU A 57 24.50 -19.07 11.34
C LEU A 57 23.59 -19.82 12.32
N GLN A 58 22.95 -19.11 13.24
CA GLN A 58 22.09 -19.72 14.25
C GLN A 58 20.64 -19.76 13.77
N TYR A 59 19.91 -20.81 14.18
CA TYR A 59 18.48 -20.87 13.98
C TYR A 59 17.80 -19.79 14.83
N GLU A 60 16.77 -19.13 14.28
CA GLU A 60 15.92 -18.16 14.98
C GLU A 60 16.59 -16.85 15.43
N THR A 61 17.89 -16.65 15.18
CA THR A 61 18.55 -15.35 15.36
C THR A 61 18.60 -14.55 14.08
N LEU A 62 18.47 -13.23 14.21
CA LEU A 62 18.60 -12.29 13.11
C LEU A 62 20.05 -12.28 12.60
N SER A 63 20.31 -12.68 11.35
CA SER A 63 21.61 -12.39 10.70
C SER A 63 21.71 -10.89 10.39
N GLY A 64 22.91 -10.31 10.54
CA GLY A 64 23.17 -8.95 10.06
C GLY A 64 23.23 -8.89 8.53
N ALA A 65 23.22 -7.67 7.98
CA ALA A 65 23.43 -7.43 6.55
C ALA A 65 24.84 -7.87 6.14
N TYR A 66 24.96 -8.52 4.98
CA TYR A 66 26.21 -9.06 4.44
C TYR A 66 27.02 -9.93 5.42
N ALA A 67 26.39 -10.52 6.44
CA ALA A 67 27.11 -11.34 7.41
C ALA A 67 27.56 -12.68 6.78
N PRO A 68 28.80 -13.15 7.06
CA PRO A 68 29.80 -12.60 7.98
C PRO A 68 30.85 -11.68 7.32
N PHE A 69 30.65 -11.26 6.07
CA PHE A 69 31.70 -10.63 5.25
C PHE A 69 32.18 -9.28 5.80
N LEU A 70 31.28 -8.45 6.34
CA LEU A 70 31.67 -7.15 6.90
C LEU A 70 32.56 -7.30 8.14
N ASP A 71 32.21 -8.21 9.05
CA ASP A 71 33.03 -8.54 10.23
C ASP A 71 34.41 -9.05 9.79
N ILE A 72 34.44 -9.94 8.79
CA ILE A 72 35.68 -10.50 8.22
C ILE A 72 36.58 -9.39 7.65
N ILE A 73 36.02 -8.45 6.89
CA ILE A 73 36.76 -7.31 6.33
C ILE A 73 37.35 -6.46 7.45
N CYS A 74 36.55 -6.11 8.46
CA CYS A 74 36.98 -5.27 9.58
C CYS A 74 38.10 -5.93 10.38
N ASP A 75 37.94 -7.22 10.72
CA ASP A 75 38.93 -7.98 11.49
C ASP A 75 40.24 -8.15 10.73
N MET A 76 40.16 -8.46 9.44
CA MET A 76 41.33 -8.63 8.59
C MET A 76 42.05 -7.30 8.38
N PHE A 77 41.31 -6.20 8.18
CA PHE A 77 41.90 -4.87 8.08
C PHE A 77 42.64 -4.48 9.36
N ARG A 78 41.98 -4.60 10.53
CA ARG A 78 42.59 -4.31 11.85
C ARG A 78 43.86 -5.12 12.10
N LYS A 79 43.87 -6.38 11.65
CA LYS A 79 44.98 -7.31 11.94
C LYS A 79 46.17 -7.14 10.98
N PHE A 80 45.93 -6.91 9.69
CA PHE A 80 46.98 -7.00 8.67
C PHE A 80 47.26 -5.71 7.90
N VAL A 81 46.32 -4.77 7.86
CA VAL A 81 46.49 -3.53 7.08
C VAL A 81 46.92 -2.40 8.01
N LYS A 82 48.04 -1.75 7.67
CA LYS A 82 48.50 -0.54 8.36
C LYS A 82 48.07 0.67 7.56
N GLY A 83 47.08 1.41 8.04
CA GLY A 83 46.59 2.59 7.34
C GLY A 83 45.25 3.07 7.87
N ASP A 84 44.75 4.10 7.19
CA ASP A 84 43.41 4.63 7.42
C ASP A 84 42.36 3.82 6.64
N PHE A 85 41.26 3.48 7.31
CA PHE A 85 40.20 2.68 6.70
C PHE A 85 39.47 3.46 5.60
N GLU A 86 39.31 4.78 5.74
CA GLU A 86 38.68 5.60 4.70
C GLU A 86 39.52 5.60 3.40
N ALA A 87 40.84 5.71 3.51
CA ALA A 87 41.75 5.56 2.37
C ALA A 87 41.60 4.19 1.68
N PHE A 88 41.48 3.12 2.45
CA PHE A 88 41.23 1.77 1.92
C PHE A 88 39.89 1.66 1.18
N LEU A 89 38.83 2.27 1.71
CA LEU A 89 37.53 2.33 1.01
C LEU A 89 37.65 3.04 -0.35
N ARG A 90 38.43 4.13 -0.42
CA ARG A 90 38.69 4.85 -1.69
C ARG A 90 39.46 4.00 -2.69
N GLU A 91 40.49 3.27 -2.25
CA GLU A 91 41.25 2.35 -3.10
C GLU A 91 40.39 1.22 -3.65
N CYS A 92 39.42 0.74 -2.88
CA CYS A 92 38.46 -0.29 -3.31
C CYS A 92 37.37 0.26 -4.26
N GLY A 93 37.40 1.56 -4.61
CA GLY A 93 36.39 2.17 -5.47
C GLY A 93 35.00 2.27 -4.81
N THR A 94 34.94 2.28 -3.48
CA THR A 94 33.68 2.37 -2.72
C THR A 94 32.95 3.66 -3.09
N TYR A 95 31.67 3.52 -3.41
CA TYR A 95 30.77 4.63 -3.75
C TYR A 95 30.79 5.68 -2.63
N GLU A 96 30.89 6.96 -2.99
CA GLU A 96 31.16 8.04 -2.04
C GLU A 96 30.13 8.09 -0.90
N LEU A 97 28.84 7.94 -1.24
CA LEU A 97 27.75 7.98 -0.27
C LEU A 97 27.72 6.79 0.71
N HIS A 98 28.45 5.71 0.42
CA HIS A 98 28.54 4.53 1.30
C HIS A 98 29.72 4.60 2.27
N ARG A 99 30.70 5.48 2.04
CA ARG A 99 31.96 5.47 2.82
C ARG A 99 31.74 5.76 4.30
N SER A 100 30.92 6.76 4.63
CA SER A 100 30.60 7.10 6.02
C SER A 100 29.87 5.97 6.74
N LEU A 101 29.05 5.21 6.02
CA LEU A 101 28.35 4.04 6.52
C LEU A 101 29.33 2.90 6.84
N PHE A 102 30.25 2.57 5.93
CA PHE A 102 31.29 1.56 6.20
C PHE A 102 32.24 1.98 7.32
N LEU A 103 32.59 3.27 7.38
CA LEU A 103 33.44 3.81 8.45
C LEU A 103 32.77 3.68 9.82
N GLY A 104 31.50 4.08 9.94
CA GLY A 104 30.73 3.91 11.19
C GLY A 104 30.61 2.45 11.62
N TYR A 105 30.37 1.54 10.66
CA TYR A 105 30.38 0.10 10.95
C TYR A 105 31.74 -0.37 11.50
N TYR A 106 32.84 0.10 10.91
CA TYR A 106 34.20 -0.25 11.33
C TYR A 106 34.60 0.33 12.70
N GLU A 107 34.15 1.54 13.03
CA GLU A 107 34.55 2.24 14.26
C GLU A 107 33.82 1.74 15.50
N ASP A 108 32.49 1.71 15.47
CA ASP A 108 31.66 1.38 16.64
C ASP A 108 30.45 0.49 16.33
N GLY A 109 30.27 0.09 15.06
CA GLY A 109 29.14 -0.72 14.59
C GLY A 109 27.86 0.11 14.36
N ILE A 110 27.87 1.41 14.63
CA ILE A 110 26.72 2.30 14.45
C ILE A 110 26.77 2.89 13.05
N CYS A 111 25.86 2.44 12.20
CA CYS A 111 25.76 2.90 10.82
C CYS A 111 24.77 4.07 10.72
N LYS A 112 25.21 5.19 10.14
CA LYS A 112 24.33 6.31 9.79
C LYS A 112 24.63 6.78 8.39
N ARG A 113 23.58 7.18 7.68
CA ARG A 113 23.69 7.84 6.38
C ARG A 113 23.61 9.35 6.57
N GLU A 114 24.49 10.07 5.90
CA GLU A 114 24.45 11.53 5.85
C GLU A 114 23.22 12.00 5.05
N GLU A 115 23.03 11.37 3.90
CA GLU A 115 21.98 11.65 2.92
C GLU A 115 21.02 10.46 2.75
N GLY A 116 19.74 10.76 2.54
CA GLY A 116 18.71 9.74 2.32
C GLY A 116 18.84 9.08 0.95
N VAL A 117 18.39 7.81 0.84
CA VAL A 117 18.36 7.09 -0.43
C VAL A 117 17.12 7.49 -1.21
N LEU A 118 17.29 7.78 -2.50
CA LEU A 118 16.18 8.02 -3.42
C LEU A 118 15.65 6.69 -3.93
N LEU A 119 14.33 6.57 -4.05
CA LEU A 119 13.68 5.28 -4.36
C LEU A 119 14.15 4.69 -5.70
N ASN A 120 14.35 5.54 -6.70
CA ASN A 120 14.85 5.14 -8.02
C ASN A 120 16.32 4.68 -8.01
N GLU A 121 17.08 4.97 -6.96
CA GLU A 121 18.51 4.62 -6.84
C GLU A 121 18.76 3.43 -5.91
N VAL A 122 17.73 2.85 -5.27
CA VAL A 122 17.89 1.75 -4.30
C VAL A 122 18.63 0.56 -4.91
N GLU A 123 18.21 0.10 -6.10
CA GLU A 123 18.82 -1.06 -6.75
C GLU A 123 20.28 -0.78 -7.16
N TYR A 124 20.55 0.41 -7.69
CA TYR A 124 21.91 0.84 -8.03
C TYR A 124 22.80 0.88 -6.79
N GLU A 125 22.33 1.46 -5.70
CA GLU A 125 23.07 1.49 -4.45
C GLU A 125 23.30 0.10 -3.86
N GLN A 126 22.32 -0.81 -3.90
CA GLN A 126 22.49 -2.20 -3.47
C GLN A 126 23.60 -2.91 -4.28
N ARG A 127 23.61 -2.69 -5.60
CA ARG A 127 24.64 -3.24 -6.50
C ARG A 127 26.02 -2.67 -6.19
N ARG A 128 26.13 -1.34 -6.08
CA ARG A 128 27.39 -0.65 -5.73
C ARG A 128 27.92 -1.08 -4.35
N MET A 129 27.03 -1.35 -3.40
CA MET A 129 27.39 -1.83 -2.07
C MET A 129 27.96 -3.25 -2.14
N THR A 130 27.30 -4.15 -2.87
CA THR A 130 27.79 -5.52 -3.10
C THR A 130 29.15 -5.51 -3.80
N GLU A 131 29.29 -4.71 -4.87
CA GLU A 131 30.55 -4.54 -5.61
C GLU A 131 31.68 -4.03 -4.71
N ALA A 132 31.40 -3.04 -3.85
CA ALA A 132 32.38 -2.49 -2.93
C ALA A 132 32.87 -3.56 -1.94
N ILE A 133 31.97 -4.37 -1.37
CA ILE A 133 32.35 -5.42 -0.41
C ILE A 133 33.17 -6.52 -1.10
N VAL A 134 32.80 -6.92 -2.33
CA VAL A 134 33.59 -7.86 -3.14
C VAL A 134 34.98 -7.29 -3.45
N ALA A 135 35.06 -6.00 -3.81
CA ALA A 135 36.33 -5.32 -4.07
C ALA A 135 37.19 -5.25 -2.81
N MET A 136 36.62 -4.99 -1.64
CA MET A 136 37.33 -5.01 -0.35
C MET A 136 37.90 -6.39 -0.04
N LEU A 137 37.12 -7.48 -0.21
CA LEU A 137 37.59 -8.84 -0.02
C LEU A 137 38.76 -9.17 -0.96
N LYS A 138 38.61 -8.86 -2.26
CA LYS A 138 39.68 -9.05 -3.26
C LYS A 138 40.91 -8.20 -2.96
N LYS A 139 40.75 -6.98 -2.46
CA LYS A 139 41.89 -6.11 -2.09
C LYS A 139 42.64 -6.65 -0.88
N LEU A 140 41.92 -7.19 0.10
CA LEU A 140 42.52 -7.79 1.28
C LEU A 140 43.36 -9.04 0.96
N THR A 141 43.07 -9.75 -0.15
CA THR A 141 43.90 -10.89 -0.56
C THR A 141 45.34 -10.52 -0.92
N GLU A 142 45.62 -9.25 -1.27
CA GLU A 142 46.99 -8.77 -1.50
C GLU A 142 47.86 -8.84 -0.23
N TYR A 143 47.24 -8.83 0.95
CA TYR A 143 47.93 -8.96 2.23
C TYR A 143 48.01 -10.42 2.68
N ARG A 144 46.88 -11.14 2.59
CA ARG A 144 46.74 -12.54 2.96
C ARG A 144 45.62 -13.22 2.15
N PRO A 145 45.83 -14.41 1.57
CA PRO A 145 44.74 -15.21 1.01
C PRO A 145 43.65 -15.49 2.05
N ILE A 146 42.39 -15.66 1.60
CA ILE A 146 41.22 -15.72 2.48
C ILE A 146 40.56 -17.10 2.37
N MET A 147 40.29 -17.72 3.52
CA MET A 147 39.45 -18.91 3.63
C MET A 147 38.26 -18.65 4.55
N ILE A 148 37.04 -18.82 4.02
CA ILE A 148 35.80 -18.61 4.76
C ILE A 148 35.02 -19.93 4.85
N VAL A 149 34.62 -20.31 6.05
CA VAL A 149 33.68 -21.41 6.27
C VAL A 149 32.38 -20.84 6.82
N ILE A 150 31.28 -20.96 6.08
CA ILE A 150 29.95 -20.51 6.49
C ILE A 150 29.06 -21.74 6.67
N ASN A 151 28.79 -22.09 7.92
CA ASN A 151 27.89 -23.21 8.23
C ASN A 151 26.42 -22.73 8.31
N ARG A 152 25.50 -23.63 7.93
CA ARG A 152 24.05 -23.37 7.84
C ARG A 152 23.71 -22.21 6.88
N PHE A 153 24.39 -22.17 5.72
CA PHE A 153 24.27 -21.11 4.72
C PHE A 153 22.84 -20.89 4.19
N GLN A 154 21.95 -21.89 4.28
CA GLN A 154 20.53 -21.73 3.96
C GLN A 154 19.79 -20.68 4.82
N LEU A 155 20.41 -20.23 5.92
CA LEU A 155 19.93 -19.15 6.80
C LEU A 155 20.53 -17.77 6.48
N ALA A 156 21.37 -17.64 5.44
CA ALA A 156 21.99 -16.38 5.08
C ALA A 156 20.96 -15.36 4.55
N GLY A 157 21.20 -14.07 4.81
CA GLY A 157 20.40 -12.99 4.23
C GLY A 157 20.60 -12.87 2.72
N ARG A 158 19.65 -12.23 2.02
CA ARG A 158 19.71 -12.04 0.57
C ARG A 158 21.01 -11.34 0.14
N SER A 159 21.42 -10.28 0.85
CA SER A 159 22.68 -9.56 0.57
C SER A 159 23.92 -10.46 0.59
N SER A 160 23.95 -11.43 1.52
CA SER A 160 25.07 -12.35 1.67
C SER A 160 25.10 -13.40 0.57
N MET A 161 23.91 -13.84 0.13
CA MET A 161 23.79 -14.74 -1.03
C MET A 161 24.17 -14.01 -2.33
N GLU A 162 23.71 -12.78 -2.54
CA GLU A 162 24.08 -11.95 -3.70
C GLU A 162 25.61 -11.78 -3.79
N LEU A 163 26.27 -11.49 -2.67
CA LEU A 163 27.72 -11.38 -2.60
C LEU A 163 28.41 -12.70 -3.01
N ILE A 164 27.93 -13.85 -2.52
CA ILE A 164 28.43 -15.17 -2.92
C ILE A 164 28.24 -15.40 -4.42
N TYR A 165 27.05 -15.11 -4.96
CA TYR A 165 26.76 -15.22 -6.39
C TYR A 165 27.70 -14.35 -7.23
N ARG A 166 28.02 -13.15 -6.76
CA ARG A 166 28.98 -12.25 -7.41
C ARG A 166 30.40 -12.83 -7.37
N LEU A 167 30.84 -13.38 -6.24
CA LEU A 167 32.15 -14.07 -6.14
C LEU A 167 32.22 -15.34 -7.00
N LEU A 168 31.11 -16.05 -7.21
CA LEU A 168 31.03 -17.17 -8.15
C LEU A 168 31.13 -16.72 -9.61
N THR A 169 30.59 -15.55 -9.93
CA THR A 169 30.60 -14.98 -11.28
C THR A 169 31.92 -14.31 -11.62
N GLU A 170 32.59 -13.73 -10.63
CA GLU A 170 33.91 -13.13 -10.75
C GLU A 170 34.90 -13.78 -9.78
N PRO A 171 35.34 -15.03 -10.05
CA PRO A 171 36.16 -15.80 -9.14
C PRO A 171 37.50 -15.13 -8.85
N CYS A 172 37.99 -15.36 -7.63
CA CYS A 172 39.32 -14.95 -7.20
C CYS A 172 40.07 -16.17 -6.69
N THR A 173 41.24 -16.47 -7.26
CA THR A 173 42.05 -17.64 -6.87
C THR A 173 42.46 -17.61 -5.42
N GLU A 174 42.63 -16.41 -4.84
CA GLU A 174 43.07 -16.20 -3.45
C GLU A 174 41.93 -16.29 -2.41
N ILE A 175 40.67 -16.51 -2.84
CA ILE A 175 39.51 -16.63 -1.96
C ILE A 175 38.95 -18.04 -2.06
N GLY A 176 38.92 -18.76 -0.94
CA GLY A 176 38.23 -20.05 -0.79
C GLY A 176 37.05 -19.97 0.16
N ILE A 177 35.90 -20.53 -0.23
CA ILE A 177 34.67 -20.51 0.58
C ILE A 177 34.05 -21.91 0.65
N VAL A 178 33.73 -22.36 1.86
CA VAL A 178 32.95 -23.59 2.10
C VAL A 178 31.59 -23.20 2.67
N LEU A 179 30.53 -23.50 1.92
CA LEU A 179 29.14 -23.27 2.29
C LEU A 179 28.54 -24.58 2.84
N GLY A 180 28.38 -24.67 4.16
CA GLY A 180 27.72 -25.81 4.82
C GLY A 180 26.21 -25.67 4.76
N VAL A 181 25.50 -26.70 4.32
CA VAL A 181 24.04 -26.68 4.15
C VAL A 181 23.38 -27.87 4.85
N ASN A 182 22.39 -27.58 5.70
CA ASN A 182 21.56 -28.62 6.32
C ASN A 182 20.32 -28.89 5.47
N GLU A 183 20.28 -30.01 4.75
CA GLU A 183 19.16 -30.36 3.84
C GLU A 183 17.84 -30.63 4.59
N MET A 184 17.89 -30.87 5.90
CA MET A 184 16.72 -31.15 6.74
C MET A 184 15.98 -29.88 7.21
N GLN A 185 16.55 -28.70 6.99
CA GLN A 185 15.97 -27.44 7.44
C GLN A 185 15.41 -26.64 6.25
N PRO A 186 14.26 -25.97 6.43
CA PRO A 186 13.69 -25.13 5.39
C PRO A 186 14.62 -23.95 5.10
N ARG A 187 14.62 -23.53 3.84
CA ARG A 187 15.34 -22.35 3.35
C ARG A 187 14.55 -21.10 3.69
N LEU A 188 15.20 -19.94 3.65
CA LEU A 188 14.51 -18.66 3.77
C LEU A 188 13.81 -18.30 2.45
N ASP A 189 12.48 -18.17 2.49
CA ASP A 189 11.64 -17.80 1.34
C ASP A 189 12.10 -16.55 0.58
N MET A 190 12.73 -15.60 1.27
CA MET A 190 13.15 -14.31 0.70
C MET A 190 14.28 -14.41 -0.34
N ALA A 191 15.01 -15.53 -0.37
CA ALA A 191 16.23 -15.68 -1.16
C ALA A 191 16.20 -16.88 -2.12
N VAL A 192 15.02 -17.43 -2.41
CA VAL A 192 14.87 -18.63 -3.27
C VAL A 192 15.51 -18.43 -4.64
N ASN A 193 15.22 -17.32 -5.32
CA ASN A 193 15.78 -17.05 -6.66
C ASN A 193 17.32 -16.99 -6.64
N MET A 194 17.89 -16.35 -5.60
CA MET A 194 19.35 -16.23 -5.46
C MET A 194 19.98 -17.56 -5.08
N TRP A 195 19.31 -18.32 -4.21
CA TRP A 195 19.71 -19.68 -3.85
C TRP A 195 19.78 -20.57 -5.09
N ASP A 196 18.74 -20.57 -5.91
CA ASP A 196 18.67 -21.40 -7.11
C ASP A 196 19.77 -21.01 -8.10
N ALA A 197 20.02 -19.71 -8.29
CA ALA A 197 21.12 -19.22 -9.13
C ALA A 197 22.51 -19.62 -8.62
N ILE A 198 22.72 -19.64 -7.29
CA ILE A 198 23.96 -20.15 -6.68
C ILE A 198 24.10 -21.65 -6.89
N VAL A 199 23.04 -22.42 -6.66
CA VAL A 199 23.03 -23.87 -6.84
C VAL A 199 23.31 -24.23 -8.29
N GLU A 200 22.63 -23.62 -9.25
CA GLU A 200 22.83 -23.84 -10.69
C GLU A 200 24.30 -23.64 -11.09
N LYS A 201 24.91 -22.51 -10.69
CA LYS A 201 26.35 -22.26 -10.95
C LYS A 201 27.28 -23.29 -10.31
N LEU A 202 26.97 -23.73 -9.09
CA LEU A 202 27.77 -24.73 -8.38
C LEU A 202 27.58 -26.13 -8.98
N GLU A 203 26.39 -26.46 -9.49
CA GLU A 203 26.09 -27.72 -10.20
C GLU A 203 26.83 -27.78 -11.53
N ASP A 204 26.75 -26.72 -12.34
CA ASP A 204 27.46 -26.59 -13.62
C ASP A 204 28.98 -26.77 -13.50
N SER A 205 29.52 -26.40 -12.33
CA SER A 205 30.93 -26.49 -12.01
C SER A 205 31.32 -27.72 -11.17
N SER A 206 30.36 -28.60 -10.85
CA SER A 206 30.56 -29.80 -10.02
C SER A 206 31.16 -29.51 -8.63
N GLN A 207 30.68 -28.45 -7.97
CA GLN A 207 31.17 -27.94 -6.68
C GLN A 207 30.23 -28.23 -5.48
N ILE A 208 29.23 -29.10 -5.67
CA ILE A 208 28.32 -29.56 -4.61
C ILE A 208 28.74 -30.94 -4.11
N TYR A 209 28.95 -31.07 -2.81
CA TYR A 209 29.31 -32.31 -2.13
C TYR A 209 28.20 -32.74 -1.17
N HIS A 210 27.64 -33.94 -1.36
CA HIS A 210 26.67 -34.52 -0.44
C HIS A 210 27.35 -35.43 0.58
N ILE A 211 27.26 -35.08 1.86
CA ILE A 211 27.83 -35.82 2.98
C ILE A 211 26.74 -36.66 3.63
N GLY A 212 26.61 -37.91 3.20
CA GLY A 212 25.63 -38.87 3.74
C GLY A 212 25.89 -39.25 5.20
N SER A 213 24.81 -39.60 5.91
CA SER A 213 24.89 -40.15 7.27
C SER A 213 24.02 -41.41 7.41
N SER A 214 24.51 -42.41 8.15
CA SER A 214 23.81 -43.66 8.47
C SER A 214 23.16 -43.66 9.88
N GLY A 215 22.84 -42.48 10.42
CA GLY A 215 22.34 -42.31 11.79
C GLY A 215 20.82 -42.43 11.91
N LYS A 216 20.33 -43.06 12.99
CA LYS A 216 18.90 -43.13 13.34
C LYS A 216 18.29 -41.73 13.50
N HIS A 217 17.08 -41.56 12.95
CA HIS A 217 16.18 -40.46 13.23
C HIS A 217 16.08 -40.21 14.74
N ARG A 218 16.61 -39.08 15.23
CA ARG A 218 16.10 -38.51 16.47
C ARG A 218 14.78 -37.84 16.14
N ASN A 219 13.68 -38.50 16.50
CA ASN A 219 12.40 -37.83 16.62
C ASN A 219 12.58 -36.62 17.54
N ARG A 220 12.13 -35.45 17.09
CA ARG A 220 11.95 -34.26 17.91
C ARG A 220 10.92 -34.58 18.99
N GLU A 221 11.38 -34.96 20.18
CA GLU A 221 10.65 -34.65 21.40
C GLU A 221 11.14 -33.28 21.86
N ASN A 222 10.24 -32.31 21.82
CA ASN A 222 10.27 -31.01 22.48
C ASN A 222 11.58 -30.21 22.32
N ALA A 223 11.69 -29.49 21.19
CA ALA A 223 12.34 -28.19 21.20
C ALA A 223 11.30 -27.15 21.68
N GLU A 224 10.79 -27.34 22.90
CA GLU A 224 10.17 -26.29 23.70
C GLU A 224 11.29 -25.73 24.59
N ASP A 225 11.37 -24.40 24.66
CA ASP A 225 12.20 -23.58 25.55
C ASP A 225 13.72 -23.60 25.35
N VAL A 226 14.21 -22.88 24.32
CA VAL A 226 15.56 -22.29 24.33
C VAL A 226 15.49 -20.83 23.87
N ALA A 227 15.50 -19.93 24.86
CA ALA A 227 15.68 -18.48 24.81
C ALA A 227 15.47 -17.77 23.44
N GLU A 228 14.21 -17.52 23.08
CA GLU A 228 13.88 -16.48 22.11
C GLU A 228 14.45 -15.13 22.58
N GLU A 229 14.95 -14.34 21.64
CA GLU A 229 15.40 -12.98 21.88
C GLU A 229 14.19 -12.09 22.21
N LYS A 230 13.71 -12.15 23.46
CA LYS A 230 12.55 -11.38 23.97
C LYS A 230 12.79 -9.87 24.00
N ASN A 231 13.97 -9.41 23.60
CA ASN A 231 14.33 -8.01 23.56
C ASN A 231 14.10 -7.42 22.15
N TYR A 232 12.84 -7.13 21.85
CA TYR A 232 12.44 -6.53 20.57
C TYR A 232 13.17 -5.22 20.24
N SER A 233 13.57 -4.43 21.24
CA SER A 233 14.36 -3.21 21.00
C SER A 233 15.73 -3.49 20.38
N HIS A 234 16.41 -4.56 20.82
CA HIS A 234 17.70 -4.97 20.25
C HIS A 234 17.53 -5.51 18.83
N MET A 235 16.47 -6.29 18.60
CA MET A 235 16.11 -6.79 17.28
C MET A 235 15.85 -5.63 16.30
N LEU A 236 15.07 -4.62 16.70
CA LEU A 236 14.76 -3.45 15.87
C LEU A 236 16.00 -2.59 15.57
N ALA A 237 16.90 -2.42 16.54
CA ALA A 237 18.18 -1.74 16.30
C ALA A 237 19.00 -2.45 15.22
N LYS A 238 19.02 -3.79 15.23
CA LYS A 238 19.70 -4.58 14.21
C LYS A 238 18.99 -4.51 12.85
N VAL A 239 17.66 -4.47 12.83
CA VAL A 239 16.87 -4.20 11.61
C VAL A 239 17.18 -2.80 11.04
N GLU A 240 17.36 -1.79 11.88
CA GLU A 240 17.76 -0.45 11.43
C GLU A 240 19.12 -0.47 10.71
N THR A 241 20.10 -1.20 11.23
CA THR A 241 21.37 -1.42 10.54
C THR A 241 21.18 -2.11 9.19
N ILE A 242 20.36 -3.17 9.14
CA ILE A 242 20.04 -3.89 7.90
C ILE A 242 19.42 -2.98 6.84
N ILE A 243 18.46 -2.13 7.23
CA ILE A 243 17.83 -1.13 6.35
C ILE A 243 18.89 -0.13 5.85
N THR A 244 19.83 0.25 6.72
CA THR A 244 20.89 1.21 6.38
C THR A 244 21.82 0.66 5.29
N PHE A 245 22.13 -0.64 5.32
CA PHE A 245 22.83 -1.40 4.27
C PHE A 245 21.93 -1.82 3.09
N LEU A 246 20.69 -1.35 3.05
CA LEU A 246 19.72 -1.64 1.99
C LEU A 246 19.44 -3.13 1.78
N ASP A 247 19.59 -3.99 2.79
CA ASP A 247 19.09 -5.38 2.72
C ASP A 247 17.59 -5.41 3.10
N CYS A 248 16.80 -4.76 2.25
CA CYS A 248 15.38 -4.50 2.51
C CYS A 248 14.54 -5.78 2.52
N ASP A 249 14.93 -6.83 1.78
CA ASP A 249 14.24 -8.14 1.83
C ASP A 249 14.36 -8.78 3.19
N GLN A 250 15.58 -8.77 3.73
CA GLN A 250 15.85 -9.29 5.04
C GLN A 250 15.13 -8.48 6.12
N ALA A 251 15.20 -7.15 6.07
CA ALA A 251 14.45 -6.27 6.99
C ALA A 251 12.95 -6.55 6.95
N LYS A 252 12.35 -6.65 5.74
CA LYS A 252 10.93 -6.95 5.56
C LYS A 252 10.57 -8.28 6.19
N TRP A 253 11.33 -9.34 5.95
CA TRP A 253 11.03 -10.67 6.49
C TRP A 253 10.98 -10.67 8.02
N TYR A 254 11.93 -9.98 8.68
CA TYR A 254 11.94 -9.86 10.13
C TYR A 254 10.76 -9.06 10.66
N LEU A 255 10.44 -7.93 10.01
CA LEU A 255 9.31 -7.09 10.38
C LEU A 255 7.98 -7.82 10.18
N GLN A 256 7.83 -8.63 9.12
CA GLN A 256 6.65 -9.47 8.90
C GLN A 256 6.49 -10.54 9.97
N LYS A 257 7.59 -11.16 10.41
CA LYS A 257 7.55 -12.10 11.54
C LYS A 257 7.10 -11.41 12.83
N LEU A 258 7.65 -10.24 13.14
CA LEU A 258 7.25 -9.48 14.32
C LEU A 258 5.79 -9.01 14.20
N GLU A 259 5.36 -8.57 13.01
CA GLU A 259 3.96 -8.23 12.72
C GLU A 259 3.04 -9.43 12.97
N TYR A 260 3.44 -10.62 12.50
CA TYR A 260 2.69 -11.85 12.75
C TYR A 260 2.57 -12.10 14.25
N LYS A 261 3.67 -12.06 15.01
CA LYS A 261 3.60 -12.27 16.46
C LYS A 261 2.73 -11.23 17.16
N LEU A 262 2.90 -9.93 16.84
CA LEU A 262 2.09 -8.83 17.36
C LEU A 262 0.59 -9.04 17.09
N LYS A 263 0.26 -9.59 15.91
CA LYS A 263 -1.13 -9.80 15.51
C LYS A 263 -1.70 -11.11 16.04
N PHE A 264 -0.93 -12.20 16.16
CA PHE A 264 -1.44 -13.57 16.38
C PHE A 264 -1.01 -14.23 17.70
N GLU A 265 0.04 -13.75 18.37
CA GLU A 265 0.65 -14.43 19.53
C GLU A 265 0.48 -13.67 20.87
N ASP A 266 -0.43 -12.69 20.96
CA ASP A 266 -0.72 -11.90 22.18
C ASP A 266 0.55 -11.42 22.93
N ILE A 267 1.57 -11.02 22.17
CA ILE A 267 2.81 -10.50 22.75
C ILE A 267 2.62 -9.05 23.22
N PHE A 268 3.03 -8.76 24.45
CA PHE A 268 3.06 -7.39 24.96
C PHE A 268 4.32 -6.68 24.47
N VAL A 269 4.15 -5.59 23.71
CA VAL A 269 5.21 -4.68 23.27
C VAL A 269 4.86 -3.28 23.71
N ASP A 270 5.81 -2.58 24.32
CA ASP A 270 5.56 -1.22 24.80
C ASP A 270 5.40 -0.21 23.65
N ASP A 271 4.77 0.93 23.94
CA ASP A 271 4.41 1.94 22.94
C ASP A 271 5.62 2.58 22.22
N ILE A 272 6.81 2.59 22.85
CA ILE A 272 8.04 3.12 22.26
C ILE A 272 8.59 2.13 21.22
N THR A 273 8.71 0.86 21.61
CA THR A 273 9.15 -0.23 20.72
C THR A 273 8.17 -0.40 19.55
N LEU A 274 6.86 -0.27 19.79
CA LEU A 274 5.84 -0.36 18.73
C LEU A 274 5.92 0.80 17.73
N ARG A 275 6.23 2.02 18.21
CA ARG A 275 6.50 3.17 17.34
C ARG A 275 7.71 2.92 16.45
N GLU A 276 8.82 2.43 17.01
CA GLU A 276 10.04 2.12 16.25
C GLU A 276 9.77 1.05 15.19
N PHE A 277 9.02 0.00 15.55
CA PHE A 277 8.57 -1.03 14.61
C PHE A 277 7.84 -0.44 13.41
N TYR A 278 6.79 0.38 13.63
CA TYR A 278 6.03 0.95 12.51
C TYR A 278 6.86 1.90 11.64
N LEU A 279 7.75 2.71 12.23
CA LEU A 279 8.60 3.64 11.48
C LEU A 279 9.64 2.89 10.63
N LEU A 280 10.29 1.87 11.17
CA LEU A 280 11.24 1.03 10.42
C LEU A 280 10.54 0.24 9.31
N TYR A 281 9.33 -0.25 9.57
CA TYR A 281 8.54 -0.93 8.54
C TYR A 281 8.07 0.03 7.45
N THR A 282 7.63 1.23 7.81
CA THR A 282 7.31 2.28 6.82
C THR A 282 8.51 2.56 5.91
N ARG A 283 9.70 2.78 6.48
CA ARG A 283 10.94 3.03 5.70
C ARG A 283 11.30 1.85 4.81
N THR A 284 11.23 0.62 5.33
CA THR A 284 11.49 -0.60 4.56
C THR A 284 10.52 -0.74 3.40
N ALA A 285 9.23 -0.50 3.63
CA ALA A 285 8.20 -0.57 2.61
C ALA A 285 8.39 0.52 1.54
N ILE A 286 8.76 1.75 1.90
CA ILE A 286 9.12 2.80 0.93
C ILE A 286 10.27 2.34 0.04
N LEU A 287 11.39 1.90 0.63
CA LEU A 287 12.58 1.47 -0.13
C LEU A 287 12.32 0.27 -1.05
N ARG A 288 11.27 -0.51 -0.78
CA ARG A 288 10.81 -1.62 -1.62
C ARG A 288 9.72 -1.23 -2.64
N ALA A 289 9.38 0.06 -2.72
CA ALA A 289 8.23 0.55 -3.48
C ALA A 289 6.88 -0.09 -3.08
N GLU A 290 6.76 -0.63 -1.86
CA GLU A 290 5.52 -1.18 -1.29
C GLU A 290 4.69 -0.07 -0.63
N LEU A 291 4.34 0.96 -1.41
CA LEU A 291 3.81 2.24 -0.91
C LEU A 291 2.49 2.09 -0.12
N SER A 292 1.63 1.16 -0.51
CA SER A 292 0.40 0.86 0.24
C SER A 292 0.68 0.33 1.64
N LYS A 293 1.68 -0.56 1.78
CA LYS A 293 2.09 -1.08 3.08
C LYS A 293 2.73 0.02 3.92
N ALA A 294 3.53 0.90 3.29
CA ALA A 294 4.10 2.04 3.97
C ALA A 294 3.02 2.98 4.55
N LEU A 295 1.96 3.25 3.79
CA LEU A 295 0.82 4.05 4.26
C LEU A 295 0.07 3.37 5.41
N GLU A 296 -0.18 2.06 5.34
CA GLU A 296 -0.79 1.29 6.43
C GLU A 296 0.03 1.40 7.73
N MET A 297 1.36 1.25 7.63
CA MET A 297 2.26 1.30 8.78
C MET A 297 2.38 2.70 9.37
N VAL A 298 2.50 3.75 8.53
CA VAL A 298 2.61 5.13 9.04
C VAL A 298 1.30 5.59 9.69
N ASP A 299 0.14 5.21 9.14
CA ASP A 299 -1.15 5.54 9.75
C ASP A 299 -1.34 4.81 11.09
N SER A 300 -0.80 3.59 11.21
CA SER A 300 -0.77 2.85 12.48
C SER A 300 0.13 3.56 13.49
N ALA A 301 1.31 4.04 13.09
CA ALA A 301 2.20 4.83 13.94
C ALA A 301 1.53 6.12 14.45
N MET A 302 0.83 6.86 13.57
CA MET A 302 0.16 8.13 13.92
C MET A 302 -0.96 7.98 14.95
N ARG A 303 -1.46 6.76 15.18
CA ARG A 303 -2.47 6.47 16.20
C ARG A 303 -1.87 6.29 17.61
N LEU A 304 -0.56 6.04 17.71
CA LEU A 304 0.11 5.76 18.97
C LEU A 304 0.24 7.00 19.87
N PRO A 305 0.05 6.87 21.20
CA PRO A 305 0.27 7.94 22.16
C PRO A 305 1.68 8.57 22.10
N SER A 306 2.74 7.76 21.94
CA SER A 306 4.13 8.21 21.80
C SER A 306 4.35 9.12 20.61
N VAL A 307 3.59 8.93 19.52
CA VAL A 307 3.63 9.80 18.34
C VAL A 307 2.77 11.03 18.57
N ARG A 308 1.52 10.89 19.02
CA ARG A 308 0.58 12.02 19.18
C ARG A 308 1.06 13.09 20.15
N LYS A 309 1.84 12.72 21.17
CA LYS A 309 2.35 13.64 22.19
C LYS A 309 3.66 14.33 21.83
N ASP A 310 4.42 13.79 20.88
CA ASP A 310 5.77 14.25 20.57
C ASP A 310 5.84 14.86 19.16
N LEU A 311 6.15 16.15 19.11
CA LEU A 311 6.23 16.93 17.87
C LEU A 311 7.26 16.36 16.88
N PHE A 312 8.36 15.79 17.37
CA PHE A 312 9.40 15.19 16.54
C PHE A 312 8.84 14.02 15.72
N TYR A 313 8.10 13.11 16.39
CA TYR A 313 7.54 11.94 15.73
C TYR A 313 6.31 12.27 14.86
N ARG A 314 5.54 13.32 15.21
CA ARG A 314 4.47 13.84 14.33
C ARG A 314 5.06 14.39 13.03
N SER A 315 6.14 15.16 13.12
CA SER A 315 6.87 15.64 11.95
C SER A 315 7.42 14.49 11.12
N GLU A 316 8.06 13.50 11.74
CA GLU A 316 8.61 12.33 11.05
C GLU A 316 7.53 11.51 10.32
N CYS A 317 6.38 11.25 10.96
CA CYS A 317 5.27 10.53 10.32
C CYS A 317 4.69 11.31 9.14
N SER A 318 4.50 12.62 9.28
CA SER A 318 4.05 13.48 8.17
C SER A 318 5.04 13.49 7.00
N PHE A 319 6.34 13.53 7.29
CA PHE A 319 7.39 13.44 6.27
C PHE A 319 7.36 12.09 5.54
N LEU A 320 7.26 10.97 6.27
CA LEU A 320 7.19 9.64 5.65
C LEU A 320 5.91 9.47 4.82
N LYS A 321 4.78 9.97 5.31
CA LYS A 321 3.50 9.94 4.59
C LYS A 321 3.54 10.80 3.32
N GLY A 322 4.07 12.02 3.40
CA GLY A 322 4.30 12.87 2.24
C GLY A 322 5.25 12.23 1.22
N THR A 323 6.30 11.57 1.68
CA THR A 323 7.23 10.79 0.82
C THR A 323 6.52 9.65 0.10
N CYS A 324 5.67 8.87 0.81
CA CYS A 324 4.86 7.81 0.19
C CYS A 324 3.94 8.36 -0.89
N LEU A 325 3.21 9.43 -0.57
CA LEU A 325 2.26 10.07 -1.49
C LEU A 325 2.96 10.67 -2.72
N MET A 326 4.16 11.22 -2.55
CA MET A 326 4.99 11.72 -3.65
C MET A 326 5.33 10.59 -4.62
N TYR A 327 5.82 9.44 -4.11
CA TYR A 327 6.13 8.28 -4.94
C TYR A 327 4.88 7.58 -5.51
N GLN A 328 3.69 7.78 -4.92
CA GLN A 328 2.41 7.39 -5.53
C GLN A 328 1.93 8.37 -6.62
N GLY A 329 2.66 9.46 -6.89
CA GLY A 329 2.22 10.50 -7.83
C GLY A 329 1.12 11.43 -7.30
N LYS A 330 0.74 11.32 -6.01
CA LYS A 330 -0.25 12.21 -5.36
C LYS A 330 0.42 13.52 -4.90
N LEU A 331 0.95 14.29 -5.85
CA LEU A 331 1.88 15.40 -5.60
C LEU A 331 1.32 16.52 -4.71
N GLN A 332 0.05 16.92 -4.90
CA GLN A 332 -0.59 17.94 -4.06
C GLN A 332 -0.72 17.48 -2.60
N GLN A 333 -1.11 16.21 -2.40
CA GLN A 333 -1.19 15.65 -1.04
C GLN A 333 0.21 15.53 -0.44
N ALA A 334 1.22 15.15 -1.23
CA ALA A 334 2.60 15.11 -0.80
C ALA A 334 3.10 16.49 -0.33
N GLU A 335 2.79 17.56 -1.08
CA GLU A 335 3.14 18.94 -0.71
C GLU A 335 2.41 19.39 0.56
N MET A 336 1.13 19.06 0.70
CA MET A 336 0.36 19.31 1.92
C MET A 336 1.00 18.63 3.14
N TYR A 337 1.38 17.36 3.03
CA TYR A 337 2.04 16.63 4.13
C TYR A 337 3.48 17.12 4.38
N ALA A 338 4.20 17.59 3.35
CA ALA A 338 5.48 18.26 3.52
C ALA A 338 5.34 19.55 4.34
N GLN A 339 4.28 20.34 4.07
CA GLN A 339 3.98 21.53 4.86
C GLN A 339 3.62 21.19 6.31
N TYR A 340 2.80 20.15 6.55
CA TYR A 340 2.52 19.69 7.91
C TYR A 340 3.77 19.22 8.67
N ALA A 341 4.67 18.49 7.99
CA ALA A 341 5.95 18.10 8.58
C ALA A 341 6.79 19.32 8.97
N ARG A 342 6.84 20.34 8.09
CA ARG A 342 7.56 21.59 8.33
C ARG A 342 7.02 22.35 9.54
N GLU A 343 5.70 22.50 9.66
CA GLU A 343 5.06 23.21 10.76
C GLU A 343 5.30 22.54 12.12
N GLU A 344 5.20 21.21 12.18
CA GLU A 344 5.49 20.45 13.40
C GLU A 344 6.99 20.51 13.74
N ALA A 345 7.88 20.45 12.74
CA ALA A 345 9.32 20.62 12.93
C ALA A 345 9.68 22.01 13.48
N GLN A 346 9.06 23.07 12.95
CA GLN A 346 9.23 24.44 13.43
C GLN A 346 8.80 24.60 14.89
N LYS A 347 7.66 24.02 15.28
CA LYS A 347 7.20 24.01 16.68
C LYS A 347 8.17 23.26 17.60
N SER A 348 8.81 22.20 17.10
CA SER A 348 9.81 21.43 17.86
C SER A 348 11.20 22.07 17.91
N GLY A 349 11.48 23.08 17.07
CA GLY A 349 12.81 23.69 16.94
C GLY A 349 13.84 22.79 16.24
N ASN A 350 13.42 21.78 15.48
CA ASN A 350 14.31 20.84 14.81
C ASN A 350 14.66 21.27 13.38
N GLU A 351 15.75 22.03 13.24
CA GLU A 351 16.25 22.54 11.95
C GLU A 351 16.45 21.44 10.88
N LYS A 352 16.87 20.23 11.29
CA LYS A 352 17.08 19.11 10.35
C LYS A 352 15.75 18.62 9.76
N GLN A 353 14.69 18.53 10.56
CA GLN A 353 13.36 18.15 10.06
C GLN A 353 12.71 19.27 9.22
N ILE A 354 12.96 20.54 9.55
CA ILE A 354 12.53 21.69 8.72
C ILE A 354 13.17 21.59 7.33
N PHE A 355 14.49 21.39 7.29
CA PHE A 355 15.23 21.20 6.04
C PHE A 355 14.70 20.03 5.21
N LYS A 356 14.48 18.86 5.83
CA LYS A 356 13.92 17.68 5.14
C LYS A 356 12.53 17.95 4.56
N ALA A 357 11.67 18.66 5.29
CA ALA A 357 10.33 19.00 4.82
C ALA A 357 10.36 20.00 3.64
N GLU A 358 11.25 21.00 3.69
CA GLU A 358 11.50 21.92 2.58
C GLU A 358 12.01 21.19 1.33
N LEU A 359 12.92 20.23 1.51
CA LEU A 359 13.42 19.37 0.44
C LEU A 359 12.29 18.52 -0.16
N LEU A 360 11.46 17.87 0.66
CA LEU A 360 10.33 17.06 0.19
C LEU A 360 9.33 17.86 -0.65
N SER A 361 9.02 19.10 -0.25
CA SER A 361 8.15 19.99 -1.05
C SER A 361 8.75 20.28 -2.43
N VAL A 362 10.05 20.53 -2.50
CA VAL A 362 10.77 20.73 -3.76
C VAL A 362 10.77 19.45 -4.61
N MET A 363 11.01 18.29 -4.00
CA MET A 363 10.94 17.00 -4.69
C MET A 363 9.54 16.74 -5.26
N ALA A 364 8.47 17.01 -4.51
CA ALA A 364 7.09 16.87 -4.97
C ALA A 364 6.78 17.78 -6.19
N ARG A 365 7.29 19.01 -6.21
CA ARG A 365 7.15 19.92 -7.36
C ARG A 365 7.91 19.45 -8.61
N MET A 366 8.99 18.68 -8.43
CA MET A 366 9.72 17.98 -9.48
C MET A 366 9.19 16.56 -9.75
N SER A 367 8.00 16.23 -9.24
CA SER A 367 7.35 14.93 -9.44
C SER A 367 8.16 13.74 -8.93
N GLY A 368 8.87 13.95 -7.80
CA GLY A 368 9.56 12.90 -7.07
C GLY A 368 10.76 12.29 -7.78
N TRP A 369 11.37 13.00 -8.74
CA TRP A 369 12.55 12.59 -9.55
C TRP A 369 12.35 11.42 -10.50
N TYR A 370 11.30 10.63 -10.27
CA TYR A 370 11.03 9.37 -10.96
C TYR A 370 10.58 9.56 -12.40
N ASN A 371 9.86 10.64 -12.70
CA ASN A 371 9.26 10.83 -14.01
C ASN A 371 10.07 11.81 -14.86
N ILE A 372 11.01 11.29 -15.65
CA ILE A 372 11.83 12.08 -16.57
C ILE A 372 10.99 12.91 -17.57
N PHE A 373 9.75 12.50 -17.85
CA PHE A 373 8.83 13.17 -18.77
C PHE A 373 8.23 14.48 -18.21
N PHE A 374 8.49 14.83 -16.95
CA PHE A 374 7.91 16.00 -16.28
C PHE A 374 8.78 17.27 -16.32
N CYS A 375 10.02 17.18 -16.80
CA CYS A 375 11.00 18.26 -16.66
C CYS A 375 10.96 19.27 -17.80
N ILE A 376 9.76 19.73 -18.19
CA ILE A 376 9.55 20.60 -19.36
C ILE A 376 9.68 22.08 -18.99
N GLN A 377 9.54 22.41 -17.71
CA GLN A 377 9.66 23.77 -17.20
C GLN A 377 10.67 23.86 -16.07
N ASP A 378 11.34 25.02 -15.97
CA ASP A 378 12.23 25.30 -14.84
C ASP A 378 11.40 25.50 -13.57
N ILE A 379 11.89 24.97 -12.46
CA ILE A 379 11.21 25.04 -11.15
C ILE A 379 12.01 26.01 -10.26
N PRO A 380 11.38 27.08 -9.75
CA PRO A 380 12.09 28.02 -8.89
C PRO A 380 12.43 27.37 -7.55
N ILE A 381 13.74 27.38 -7.25
CA ILE A 381 14.33 26.90 -6.00
C ILE A 381 14.84 28.09 -5.20
N HIS A 382 14.53 28.14 -3.91
CA HIS A 382 14.99 29.19 -3.00
C HIS A 382 16.51 29.03 -2.73
N GLU A 383 17.30 30.09 -2.88
CA GLU A 383 18.77 30.05 -2.69
C GLU A 383 19.19 29.49 -1.33
N GLY A 384 18.47 29.85 -0.26
CA GLY A 384 18.72 29.32 1.08
C GLY A 384 18.58 27.80 1.20
N LEU A 385 17.81 27.11 0.34
CA LEU A 385 17.76 25.65 0.34
C LEU A 385 19.03 25.05 -0.28
N ILE A 386 19.57 25.66 -1.34
CA ILE A 386 20.84 25.26 -1.96
C ILE A 386 21.98 25.39 -0.95
N GLU A 387 22.03 26.48 -0.19
CA GLU A 387 22.99 26.66 0.89
C GLU A 387 22.85 25.58 1.97
N LYS A 388 21.62 25.27 2.41
CA LYS A 388 21.36 24.19 3.38
C LYS A 388 21.81 22.83 2.85
N LEU A 389 21.56 22.51 1.58
CA LEU A 389 22.02 21.25 0.95
C LEU A 389 23.55 21.13 1.00
N MET A 390 24.26 22.21 0.65
CA MET A 390 25.72 22.25 0.71
C MET A 390 26.24 22.12 2.15
N GLN A 391 25.62 22.83 3.12
CA GLN A 391 26.01 22.77 4.53
C GLN A 391 25.78 21.39 5.16
N ASN A 392 24.74 20.67 4.75
CA ASN A 392 24.41 19.34 5.26
C ASN A 392 25.05 18.19 4.46
N ASN A 393 25.87 18.48 3.45
CA ASN A 393 26.50 17.51 2.55
C ASN A 393 25.51 16.65 1.72
N TYR A 394 24.35 17.20 1.36
CA TYR A 394 23.34 16.53 0.51
C TYR A 394 23.69 16.71 -0.96
N ARG A 395 24.85 16.16 -1.36
CA ARG A 395 25.44 16.36 -2.68
C ARG A 395 24.61 15.67 -3.77
N ASN A 396 24.04 14.51 -3.49
CA ASN A 396 23.25 13.77 -4.46
C ASN A 396 21.93 14.48 -4.79
N HIS A 397 21.17 14.89 -3.77
CA HIS A 397 19.95 15.68 -3.93
C HIS A 397 20.24 17.03 -4.60
N LEU A 398 21.38 17.66 -4.30
CA LEU A 398 21.79 18.88 -4.98
C LEU A 398 22.07 18.64 -6.47
N ALA A 399 22.70 17.53 -6.84
CA ALA A 399 22.90 17.15 -8.24
C ALA A 399 21.56 16.95 -8.95
N HIS A 400 20.64 16.21 -8.33
CA HIS A 400 19.25 16.04 -8.81
C HIS A 400 18.55 17.39 -9.03
N ILE A 401 18.60 18.30 -8.05
CA ILE A 401 18.04 19.66 -8.18
C ILE A 401 18.62 20.40 -9.38
N TYR A 402 19.95 20.38 -9.55
CA TYR A 402 20.58 21.06 -10.69
C TYR A 402 20.20 20.45 -12.04
N ILE A 403 20.03 19.13 -12.10
CA ILE A 403 19.67 18.40 -13.33
C ILE A 403 18.21 18.65 -13.71
N TYR A 404 17.29 18.62 -12.75
CA TYR A 404 15.85 18.57 -13.06
C TYR A 404 15.11 19.90 -12.86
N ALA A 405 15.59 20.81 -12.01
CA ALA A 405 14.91 22.08 -11.77
C ALA A 405 15.26 23.17 -12.80
N TYR A 406 16.31 22.98 -13.61
CA TYR A 406 16.87 24.03 -14.47
C TYR A 406 17.21 23.52 -15.88
N ASP A 407 17.39 24.47 -16.79
CA ASP A 407 17.81 24.27 -18.18
C ASP A 407 16.85 23.36 -18.98
N ASN A 408 15.55 23.44 -18.67
CA ASN A 408 14.51 22.56 -19.21
C ASN A 408 13.90 23.05 -20.54
N ARG A 409 14.07 24.33 -20.88
CA ARG A 409 13.44 24.95 -22.06
C ARG A 409 14.04 24.45 -23.38
N PRO A 410 13.25 24.17 -24.43
CA PRO A 410 13.76 23.68 -25.71
C PRO A 410 14.86 24.56 -26.33
N GLU A 411 14.73 25.89 -26.25
CA GLU A 411 15.73 26.81 -26.82
C GLU A 411 17.07 26.81 -26.06
N MET A 412 17.04 26.38 -24.80
CA MET A 412 18.25 26.16 -24.00
C MET A 412 18.89 24.83 -24.39
N VAL A 413 18.12 23.74 -24.43
CA VAL A 413 18.59 22.41 -24.85
C VAL A 413 19.21 22.44 -26.24
N ALA A 414 18.64 23.21 -27.17
CA ALA A 414 19.18 23.42 -28.52
C ALA A 414 20.64 23.92 -28.53
N ARG A 415 21.08 24.66 -27.51
CA ARG A 415 22.45 25.18 -27.40
C ARG A 415 23.47 24.08 -27.08
N ALA A 416 23.01 22.94 -26.54
CA ALA A 416 23.87 21.81 -26.19
C ALA A 416 24.58 21.21 -27.40
N TYR A 417 24.02 21.35 -28.61
CA TYR A 417 24.64 20.91 -29.85
C TYR A 417 26.04 21.52 -30.04
N ARG A 418 26.23 22.79 -29.64
CA ARG A 418 27.53 23.47 -29.75
C ARG A 418 28.45 23.15 -28.58
N SER A 419 27.91 23.18 -27.36
CA SER A 419 28.64 22.87 -26.14
C SER A 419 27.66 22.60 -25.00
N GLU A 420 27.86 21.49 -24.29
CA GLU A 420 27.11 21.12 -23.08
C GLU A 420 27.25 22.18 -21.98
N ALA A 421 28.41 22.85 -21.90
CA ALA A 421 28.66 23.94 -20.96
C ALA A 421 27.71 25.15 -21.12
N SER A 422 26.96 25.20 -22.22
CA SER A 422 25.89 26.20 -22.42
C SER A 422 24.66 25.94 -21.53
N LEU A 423 24.51 24.71 -21.02
CA LEU A 423 23.52 24.33 -20.00
C LEU A 423 24.22 24.42 -18.63
N LEU A 424 24.19 25.61 -18.03
CA LEU A 424 25.03 25.95 -16.87
C LEU A 424 24.73 25.09 -15.65
N TYR A 425 23.46 24.95 -15.27
CA TYR A 425 23.06 24.20 -14.09
C TYR A 425 23.10 22.70 -14.36
N PHE A 426 22.64 22.28 -15.53
CA PHE A 426 22.75 20.89 -15.96
C PHE A 426 24.20 20.39 -15.92
N SER A 427 25.15 21.14 -16.48
CA SER A 427 26.58 20.79 -16.46
C SER A 427 27.14 20.72 -15.04
N LYS A 428 26.68 21.61 -14.14
CA LYS A 428 27.06 21.56 -12.72
C LYS A 428 26.53 20.30 -12.03
N GLY A 429 25.26 19.96 -12.27
CA GLY A 429 24.65 18.76 -11.71
C GLY A 429 25.32 17.48 -12.21
N VAL A 430 25.57 17.37 -13.52
CA VAL A 430 26.30 16.22 -14.11
C VAL A 430 27.74 16.14 -13.59
N ALA A 431 28.44 17.27 -13.45
CA ALA A 431 29.79 17.28 -12.87
C ALA A 431 29.78 16.80 -11.41
N LEU A 432 28.81 17.25 -10.61
CA LEU A 432 28.63 16.83 -9.22
C LEU A 432 28.30 15.33 -9.13
N ALA A 433 27.39 14.84 -9.99
CA ALA A 433 27.04 13.42 -10.07
C ALA A 433 28.25 12.54 -10.43
N LYS A 434 29.08 12.99 -11.39
CA LYS A 434 30.34 12.31 -11.74
C LYS A 434 31.35 12.34 -10.60
N GLU A 435 31.43 13.44 -9.86
CA GLU A 435 32.35 13.59 -8.73
C GLU A 435 32.01 12.61 -7.60
N ILE A 436 30.73 12.50 -7.22
CA ILE A 436 30.28 11.53 -6.20
C ILE A 436 30.24 10.08 -6.72
N GLY A 437 30.41 9.88 -8.03
CA GLY A 437 30.36 8.57 -8.68
C GLY A 437 28.96 8.00 -8.82
N ASN A 438 27.93 8.83 -8.98
CA ASN A 438 26.56 8.39 -9.25
C ASN A 438 26.37 8.24 -10.78
N GLU A 439 26.70 7.06 -11.30
CA GLU A 439 26.61 6.76 -12.73
C GLU A 439 25.16 6.71 -13.22
N GLN A 440 24.23 6.23 -12.37
CA GLN A 440 22.81 6.20 -12.68
C GLN A 440 22.25 7.62 -12.89
N LEU A 441 22.55 8.57 -12.00
CA LEU A 441 22.07 9.94 -12.14
C LEU A 441 22.62 10.62 -13.40
N VAL A 442 23.86 10.31 -13.81
CA VAL A 442 24.40 10.81 -15.08
C VAL A 442 23.65 10.21 -16.27
N TYR A 443 23.34 8.91 -16.22
CA TYR A 443 22.48 8.26 -17.21
C TYR A 443 21.11 8.94 -17.27
N ASP A 444 20.43 9.11 -16.13
CA ASP A 444 19.10 9.72 -16.05
C ASP A 444 19.10 11.18 -16.54
N ALA A 445 20.16 11.94 -16.24
CA ALA A 445 20.36 13.30 -16.72
C ALA A 445 20.47 13.37 -18.25
N TYR A 446 21.19 12.44 -18.87
CA TYR A 446 21.28 12.39 -20.33
C TYR A 446 19.98 11.91 -20.95
N GLN A 447 19.28 10.94 -20.35
CA GLN A 447 17.94 10.51 -20.80
C GLN A 447 16.94 11.67 -20.79
N LYS A 448 16.95 12.51 -19.74
CA LYS A 448 16.13 13.73 -19.68
C LYS A 448 16.37 14.63 -20.90
N ASN A 449 17.62 14.92 -21.26
CA ASN A 449 17.93 15.76 -22.42
C ASN A 449 17.63 15.07 -23.76
N ILE A 450 17.79 13.75 -23.86
CA ILE A 450 17.35 12.97 -25.03
C ILE A 450 15.84 13.14 -25.23
N MET A 451 15.07 13.02 -24.16
CA MET A 451 13.61 13.15 -24.19
C MET A 451 13.20 14.57 -24.58
N LEU A 452 13.71 15.61 -23.91
CA LEU A 452 13.44 17.01 -24.26
C LEU A 452 13.80 17.34 -25.71
N ALA A 453 14.91 16.81 -26.22
CA ALA A 453 15.32 17.00 -27.60
C ALA A 453 14.40 16.26 -28.58
N SER A 454 14.10 14.99 -28.30
CA SER A 454 13.27 14.14 -29.17
C SER A 454 11.86 14.68 -29.31
N THR A 455 11.22 15.09 -28.22
CA THR A 455 9.83 15.62 -28.23
C THR A 455 9.70 16.94 -28.99
N ASN A 456 10.80 17.68 -29.14
CA ASN A 456 10.86 18.93 -29.89
C ASN A 456 11.47 18.75 -31.30
N GLY A 457 11.58 17.51 -31.79
CA GLY A 457 12.10 17.19 -33.12
C GLY A 457 13.61 17.41 -33.31
N MET A 458 14.37 17.66 -32.25
CA MET A 458 15.83 17.89 -32.27
C MET A 458 16.61 16.57 -32.25
N ASN A 459 16.33 15.70 -33.22
CA ASN A 459 16.84 14.32 -33.27
C ASN A 459 18.38 14.24 -33.26
N GLU A 460 19.09 15.23 -33.80
CA GLU A 460 20.55 15.30 -33.78
C GLU A 460 21.12 15.50 -32.36
N ILE A 461 20.42 16.24 -31.50
CA ILE A 461 20.81 16.46 -30.11
C ILE A 461 20.49 15.20 -29.29
N ALA A 462 19.32 14.61 -29.52
CA ALA A 462 18.94 13.34 -28.91
C ALA A 462 19.94 12.23 -29.26
N MET A 463 20.38 12.15 -30.52
CA MET A 463 21.43 11.22 -30.94
C MET A 463 22.78 11.51 -30.26
N LEU A 464 23.19 12.78 -30.17
CA LEU A 464 24.44 13.16 -29.51
C LEU A 464 24.47 12.70 -28.04
N TYR A 465 23.40 12.94 -27.28
CA TYR A 465 23.32 12.48 -25.89
C TYR A 465 23.20 10.95 -25.79
N SER A 466 22.54 10.29 -26.74
CA SER A 466 22.48 8.81 -26.77
C SER A 466 23.87 8.19 -26.89
N VAL A 467 24.70 8.71 -27.81
CA VAL A 467 26.09 8.28 -27.97
C VAL A 467 26.93 8.59 -26.73
N ARG A 468 26.80 9.81 -26.17
CA ARG A 468 27.51 10.18 -24.94
C ARG A 468 27.15 9.27 -23.76
N THR A 469 25.87 8.89 -23.65
CA THR A 469 25.41 7.96 -22.62
C THR A 469 26.07 6.60 -22.81
N TYR A 470 26.09 6.06 -24.03
CA TYR A 470 26.76 4.80 -24.36
C TYR A 470 28.27 4.82 -24.05
N GLN A 471 28.93 5.95 -24.29
CA GLN A 471 30.36 6.15 -23.99
C GLN A 471 30.64 6.27 -22.49
N PHE A 472 29.72 6.89 -21.76
CA PHE A 472 29.85 7.08 -20.32
C PHE A 472 29.62 5.77 -19.56
N MET A 473 28.56 5.03 -19.92
CA MET A 473 28.25 3.75 -19.32
C MET A 473 29.31 2.72 -19.69
N LYS A 474 30.01 2.18 -18.68
CA LYS A 474 31.10 1.22 -18.86
C LYS A 474 30.60 -0.22 -18.95
N SER A 475 29.50 -0.52 -18.30
CA SER A 475 28.85 -1.83 -18.34
C SER A 475 28.30 -2.11 -19.74
N ARG A 476 28.31 -3.40 -20.09
CA ARG A 476 27.79 -3.96 -21.33
C ARG A 476 26.90 -5.16 -20.96
N ASP A 477 25.98 -5.49 -21.85
CA ASP A 477 24.92 -6.51 -21.69
C ASP A 477 24.03 -6.25 -20.46
N ASP A 478 23.71 -4.98 -20.20
CA ASP A 478 22.82 -4.57 -19.12
C ASP A 478 21.59 -3.80 -19.62
N VAL A 479 20.67 -3.51 -18.69
CA VAL A 479 19.41 -2.81 -18.99
C VAL A 479 19.66 -1.45 -19.62
N TYR A 480 20.71 -0.75 -19.19
CA TYR A 480 21.04 0.59 -19.68
C TYR A 480 21.50 0.54 -21.13
N GLU A 481 22.37 -0.42 -21.50
CA GLU A 481 22.80 -0.62 -22.89
C GLU A 481 21.60 -0.90 -23.79
N GLY A 482 20.75 -1.87 -23.44
CA GLY A 482 19.58 -2.22 -24.24
C GLY A 482 18.68 -1.01 -24.53
N ARG A 483 18.44 -0.17 -23.50
CA ARG A 483 17.61 1.04 -23.62
C ARG A 483 18.26 2.10 -24.48
N ILE A 484 19.57 2.33 -24.33
CA ILE A 484 20.33 3.27 -25.16
C ILE A 484 20.30 2.83 -26.62
N LEU A 485 20.52 1.54 -26.91
CA LEU A 485 20.48 1.01 -28.26
C LEU A 485 19.10 1.17 -28.90
N SER A 486 18.01 0.91 -28.15
CA SER A 486 16.64 1.18 -28.60
C SER A 486 16.43 2.67 -28.95
N GLY A 487 16.87 3.58 -28.08
CA GLY A 487 16.80 5.03 -28.33
C GLY A 487 17.61 5.48 -29.55
N ILE A 488 18.78 4.88 -29.79
CA ILE A 488 19.57 5.12 -31.01
C ILE A 488 18.82 4.63 -32.24
N GLY A 489 18.20 3.44 -32.18
CA GLY A 489 17.32 2.92 -33.23
C GLY A 489 16.18 3.87 -33.57
N TYR A 490 15.51 4.44 -32.55
CA TYR A 490 14.43 5.40 -32.71
C TYR A 490 14.88 6.66 -33.45
N ASN A 491 15.97 7.29 -32.98
CA ASN A 491 16.51 8.50 -33.61
C ASN A 491 17.00 8.24 -35.05
N LEU A 492 17.60 7.07 -35.31
CA LEU A 492 17.98 6.65 -36.67
C LEU A 492 16.76 6.48 -37.59
N SER A 493 15.66 5.96 -37.05
CA SER A 493 14.39 5.83 -37.78
C SER A 493 13.85 7.21 -38.15
N ALA A 494 13.82 8.16 -37.20
CA ALA A 494 13.40 9.54 -37.45
C ALA A 494 14.23 10.25 -38.53
N MET A 495 15.52 9.93 -38.62
CA MET A 495 16.42 10.43 -39.66
C MET A 495 16.35 9.68 -41.00
N GLY A 496 15.47 8.68 -41.13
CA GLY A 496 15.29 7.87 -42.34
C GLY A 496 16.40 6.84 -42.59
N LYS A 497 17.20 6.48 -41.58
CA LYS A 497 18.25 5.45 -41.64
C LYS A 497 17.73 4.06 -41.25
N ASN A 498 16.60 3.69 -41.85
CA ASN A 498 15.75 2.58 -41.38
C ASN A 498 16.44 1.22 -41.28
N ARG A 499 17.31 0.88 -42.25
CA ARG A 499 18.07 -0.39 -42.22
C ARG A 499 19.09 -0.42 -41.09
N LEU A 500 19.72 0.72 -40.78
CA LEU A 500 20.70 0.80 -39.70
C LEU A 500 19.97 0.70 -38.35
N ALA A 501 18.84 1.39 -38.20
CA ALA A 501 17.99 1.31 -37.00
C ALA A 501 17.62 -0.13 -36.64
N GLU A 502 17.28 -0.96 -37.63
CA GLU A 502 16.93 -2.39 -37.42
C GLU A 502 18.05 -3.18 -36.74
N HIS A 503 19.33 -2.88 -37.00
CA HIS A 503 20.45 -3.56 -36.36
C HIS A 503 20.51 -3.25 -34.86
N TYR A 504 20.27 -1.99 -34.48
CA TYR A 504 20.25 -1.55 -33.09
C TYR A 504 19.06 -2.13 -32.32
N TYR A 505 17.88 -2.17 -32.93
CA TYR A 505 16.70 -2.79 -32.32
C TYR A 505 16.91 -4.29 -32.08
N ASN A 506 17.49 -5.00 -33.04
CA ASN A 506 17.74 -6.44 -32.87
C ASN A 506 18.75 -6.70 -31.73
N ARG A 507 19.82 -5.89 -31.65
CA ARG A 507 20.78 -5.99 -30.53
C ARG A 507 20.13 -5.65 -29.19
N ALA A 508 19.26 -4.65 -29.13
CA ALA A 508 18.51 -4.33 -27.91
C ALA A 508 17.62 -5.49 -27.46
N ILE A 509 16.91 -6.15 -28.39
CA ILE A 509 16.08 -7.34 -28.09
C ILE A 509 16.95 -8.48 -27.54
N GLU A 510 18.12 -8.74 -28.12
CA GLU A 510 19.06 -9.76 -27.62
C GLU A 510 19.48 -9.47 -26.18
N VAL A 511 19.89 -8.24 -25.89
CA VAL A 511 20.27 -7.81 -24.53
C VAL A 511 19.12 -8.02 -23.55
N PHE A 512 17.91 -7.53 -23.87
CA PHE A 512 16.76 -7.68 -22.98
C PHE A 512 16.27 -9.12 -22.82
N TYR A 513 16.40 -9.95 -23.85
CA TYR A 513 16.08 -11.37 -23.76
C TYR A 513 16.99 -12.09 -22.76
N HIS A 514 18.31 -11.85 -22.83
CA HIS A 514 19.25 -12.43 -21.88
C HIS A 514 19.05 -11.91 -20.44
N LEU A 515 18.56 -10.68 -20.31
CA LEU A 515 18.18 -10.09 -19.02
C LEU A 515 16.78 -10.50 -18.55
N ARG A 516 16.03 -11.26 -19.37
CA ARG A 516 14.65 -11.70 -19.10
C ARG A 516 13.69 -10.52 -18.86
N LEU A 517 13.78 -9.46 -19.67
CA LEU A 517 12.99 -8.23 -19.58
C LEU A 517 11.97 -8.09 -20.75
N PRO A 518 10.86 -8.84 -20.73
CA PRO A 518 9.86 -8.81 -21.80
C PRO A 518 9.20 -7.43 -22.01
N GLU A 519 9.07 -6.63 -20.97
CA GLU A 519 8.51 -5.27 -21.05
C GLU A 519 9.37 -4.34 -21.92
N ASP A 520 10.69 -4.35 -21.70
CA ASP A 520 11.64 -3.58 -22.51
C ASP A 520 11.71 -4.13 -23.96
N ILE A 521 11.53 -5.44 -24.17
CA ILE A 521 11.39 -6.03 -25.52
C ILE A 521 10.15 -5.47 -26.23
N ALA A 522 9.02 -5.35 -25.55
CA ALA A 522 7.79 -4.79 -26.11
C ALA A 522 7.97 -3.33 -26.57
N GLU A 523 8.72 -2.53 -25.81
CA GLU A 523 9.07 -1.16 -26.21
C GLU A 523 9.93 -1.12 -27.47
N VAL A 524 10.87 -2.05 -27.60
CA VAL A 524 11.68 -2.16 -28.82
C VAL A 524 10.81 -2.57 -30.01
N PHE A 525 9.87 -3.52 -29.84
CA PHE A 525 8.91 -3.87 -30.88
C PHE A 525 8.07 -2.67 -31.32
N TYR A 526 7.52 -1.91 -30.37
CA TYR A 526 6.80 -0.69 -30.68
C TYR A 526 7.64 0.29 -31.52
N ASN A 527 8.87 0.60 -31.10
CA ASN A 527 9.76 1.52 -31.82
C ASN A 527 10.15 0.98 -33.21
N ARG A 528 10.38 -0.33 -33.32
CA ARG A 528 10.70 -1.00 -34.59
C ARG A 528 9.49 -1.04 -35.54
N ALA A 529 8.27 -1.13 -35.02
CA ALA A 529 7.05 -1.02 -35.81
C ALA A 529 6.95 0.36 -36.49
N LEU A 530 7.27 1.45 -35.78
CA LEU A 530 7.31 2.79 -36.38
C LEU A 530 8.29 2.86 -37.56
N ASN A 531 9.47 2.23 -37.40
CA ASN A 531 10.46 2.09 -38.48
C ASN A 531 9.95 1.25 -39.67
N TYR A 532 9.12 0.23 -39.42
CA TYR A 532 8.50 -0.56 -40.50
C TYR A 532 7.36 0.20 -41.21
N ILE A 533 6.60 1.04 -40.50
CA ILE A 533 5.60 1.95 -41.10
C ILE A 533 6.28 2.91 -42.09
N MET A 534 7.43 3.49 -41.73
CA MET A 534 8.22 4.34 -42.63
C MET A 534 8.71 3.64 -43.89
N GLN A 535 8.90 2.31 -43.81
CA GLN A 535 9.29 1.48 -44.94
C GLN A 535 8.08 0.99 -45.75
N GLU A 536 6.87 1.40 -45.39
CA GLU A 536 5.60 0.92 -45.97
C GLU A 536 5.45 -0.61 -45.83
N ASN A 537 6.09 -1.21 -44.80
CA ASN A 537 6.00 -2.64 -44.48
C ASN A 537 5.01 -2.90 -43.34
N TYR A 538 3.73 -2.74 -43.67
CA TYR A 538 2.63 -2.79 -42.71
C TYR A 538 2.47 -4.16 -42.02
N ALA A 539 2.72 -5.26 -42.72
CA ALA A 539 2.61 -6.60 -42.13
C ALA A 539 3.62 -6.82 -40.98
N LYS A 540 4.87 -6.36 -41.14
CA LYS A 540 5.86 -6.42 -40.04
C LYS A 540 5.53 -5.45 -38.90
N ALA A 541 5.02 -4.26 -39.23
CA ALA A 541 4.60 -3.29 -38.22
C ALA A 541 3.45 -3.83 -37.37
N GLU A 542 2.44 -4.46 -37.99
CA GLU A 542 1.32 -5.10 -37.30
C GLU A 542 1.82 -6.19 -36.36
N HIS A 543 2.71 -7.05 -36.85
CA HIS A 543 3.29 -8.12 -36.05
C HIS A 543 3.99 -7.60 -34.78
N ASP A 544 4.89 -6.62 -34.92
CA ASP A 544 5.59 -6.03 -33.77
C ASP A 544 4.62 -5.34 -32.79
N LEU A 545 3.60 -4.64 -33.28
CA LEU A 545 2.57 -4.01 -32.42
C LEU A 545 1.73 -5.05 -31.67
N LEU A 546 1.36 -6.17 -32.31
CA LEU A 546 0.65 -7.27 -31.66
C LEU A 546 1.51 -7.98 -30.62
N MET A 547 2.81 -8.13 -30.87
CA MET A 547 3.75 -8.66 -29.87
C MET A 547 3.85 -7.74 -28.65
N ALA A 548 3.92 -6.42 -28.86
CA ALA A 548 3.86 -5.46 -27.76
C ALA A 548 2.54 -5.57 -26.97
N MET A 549 1.38 -5.68 -27.65
CA MET A 549 0.09 -5.88 -27.00
C MET A 549 0.05 -7.18 -26.18
N LYS A 550 0.57 -8.28 -26.72
CA LYS A 550 0.63 -9.57 -26.04
C LYS A 550 1.43 -9.52 -24.74
N VAL A 551 2.53 -8.75 -24.71
CA VAL A 551 3.30 -8.53 -23.47
C VAL A 551 2.48 -7.77 -22.45
N ILE A 552 1.83 -6.67 -22.86
CA ILE A 552 0.97 -5.85 -21.99
C ILE A 552 -0.13 -6.71 -21.36
N GLU A 553 -0.83 -7.51 -22.16
CA GLU A 553 -1.90 -8.39 -21.68
C GLU A 553 -1.41 -9.49 -20.73
N LYS A 554 -0.27 -10.14 -21.05
CA LYS A 554 0.24 -11.29 -20.29
C LYS A 554 0.94 -10.92 -19.00
N LEU A 555 1.50 -9.73 -18.92
CA LEU A 555 2.13 -9.19 -17.71
C LEU A 555 1.21 -8.22 -16.97
N HIS A 556 -0.06 -8.11 -17.40
CA HIS A 556 -1.04 -7.20 -16.80
C HIS A 556 -0.51 -5.76 -16.67
N LEU A 557 0.22 -5.29 -17.68
CA LEU A 557 0.76 -3.92 -17.74
C LEU A 557 -0.33 -2.94 -18.16
N ASN A 558 -0.19 -1.69 -17.76
CA ASN A 558 -1.15 -0.64 -18.12
C ASN A 558 -0.68 0.18 -19.31
N SER A 559 0.63 0.28 -19.49
CA SER A 559 1.30 0.99 -20.56
C SER A 559 2.72 0.49 -20.70
N LEU A 560 3.38 0.91 -21.76
CA LEU A 560 4.83 0.85 -21.87
C LEU A 560 5.38 2.25 -21.57
N ARG A 561 6.66 2.36 -21.19
CA ARG A 561 7.24 3.66 -20.78
C ARG A 561 7.24 4.71 -21.88
N VAL A 562 7.16 4.28 -23.14
CA VAL A 562 7.20 5.15 -24.33
C VAL A 562 5.90 5.11 -25.16
N CYS A 563 4.88 4.37 -24.71
CA CYS A 563 3.66 4.14 -25.48
C CYS A 563 2.46 3.83 -24.58
N ASN A 564 1.38 4.59 -24.76
CA ASN A 564 0.09 4.32 -24.16
C ASN A 564 -0.77 3.41 -25.07
N LEU A 565 -1.85 2.84 -24.52
CA LEU A 565 -2.71 1.93 -25.29
C LEU A 565 -3.47 2.64 -26.41
N SER A 566 -3.91 3.89 -26.23
CA SER A 566 -4.59 4.68 -27.28
C SER A 566 -3.72 4.81 -28.52
N LYS A 567 -2.43 5.10 -28.36
CA LYS A 567 -1.46 5.17 -29.47
C LYS A 567 -1.23 3.82 -30.12
N LEU A 568 -1.08 2.75 -29.33
CA LEU A 568 -0.94 1.39 -29.87
C LEU A 568 -2.15 1.00 -30.72
N TYR A 569 -3.36 1.26 -30.23
CA TYR A 569 -4.61 1.04 -30.98
C TYR A 569 -4.71 1.92 -32.23
N GLY A 570 -4.34 3.20 -32.13
CA GLY A 570 -4.31 4.12 -33.27
C GLY A 570 -3.36 3.64 -34.37
N LEU A 571 -2.17 3.16 -34.00
CA LEU A 571 -1.20 2.56 -34.93
C LEU A 571 -1.70 1.25 -35.54
N LEU A 572 -2.27 0.36 -34.73
CA LEU A 572 -2.86 -0.89 -35.22
C LEU A 572 -4.00 -0.60 -36.21
N ALA A 573 -4.83 0.41 -35.95
CA ALA A 573 -5.88 0.81 -36.87
C ALA A 573 -5.32 1.36 -38.19
N LEU A 574 -4.32 2.24 -38.11
CA LEU A 574 -3.62 2.78 -39.28
C LEU A 574 -2.99 1.67 -40.12
N VAL A 575 -2.27 0.74 -39.49
CA VAL A 575 -1.61 -0.38 -40.17
C VAL A 575 -2.64 -1.34 -40.78
N SER A 576 -3.74 -1.62 -40.08
CA SER A 576 -4.85 -2.46 -40.58
C SER A 576 -5.49 -1.86 -41.83
N ILE A 577 -5.82 -0.56 -41.80
CA ILE A 577 -6.48 0.09 -42.94
C ILE A 577 -5.54 0.18 -44.15
N MET A 578 -4.24 0.38 -43.93
CA MET A 578 -3.24 0.35 -45.01
C MET A 578 -3.10 -1.03 -45.66
N GLN A 579 -3.40 -2.10 -44.91
CA GLN A 579 -3.49 -3.47 -45.43
C GLN A 579 -4.88 -3.82 -46.00
N LYS A 580 -5.83 -2.88 -45.99
CA LYS A 580 -7.23 -3.05 -46.39
C LYS A 580 -8.02 -3.99 -45.47
N ASP A 581 -7.55 -4.20 -44.24
CA ASP A 581 -8.31 -4.89 -43.20
C ASP A 581 -9.23 -3.90 -42.49
N ARG A 582 -10.43 -3.75 -43.07
CA ARG A 582 -11.46 -2.85 -42.54
C ARG A 582 -11.91 -3.25 -41.14
N PHE A 583 -12.15 -4.54 -40.91
CA PHE A 583 -12.78 -5.03 -39.69
C PHE A 583 -11.89 -4.74 -38.47
N ASN A 584 -10.60 -5.07 -38.58
CA ASN A 584 -9.66 -4.78 -37.51
C ASN A 584 -9.46 -3.28 -37.30
N CYS A 585 -9.42 -2.47 -38.36
CA CYS A 585 -9.36 -1.01 -38.23
C CYS A 585 -10.53 -0.44 -37.42
N GLU A 586 -11.78 -0.84 -37.74
CA GLU A 586 -12.97 -0.39 -37.00
C GLU A 586 -12.91 -0.80 -35.53
N ARG A 587 -12.49 -2.05 -35.24
CA ARG A 587 -12.32 -2.55 -33.88
C ARG A 587 -11.28 -1.76 -33.10
N TYR A 588 -10.11 -1.52 -33.67
CA TYR A 588 -9.04 -0.77 -33.02
C TYR A 588 -9.37 0.71 -32.83
N LEU A 589 -10.08 1.33 -33.78
CA LEU A 589 -10.59 2.70 -33.63
C LEU A 589 -11.59 2.80 -32.47
N LEU A 590 -12.47 1.81 -32.31
CA LEU A 590 -13.42 1.75 -31.20
C LEU A 590 -12.68 1.72 -29.85
N ASN A 591 -11.68 0.85 -29.71
CA ASN A 591 -10.87 0.75 -28.50
C ASN A 591 -10.08 2.03 -28.25
N CYS A 592 -9.43 2.58 -29.28
CA CYS A 592 -8.70 3.84 -29.21
C CYS A 592 -9.60 4.97 -28.67
N ARG A 593 -10.82 5.11 -29.22
CA ARG A 593 -11.79 6.14 -28.82
C ARG A 593 -12.16 6.08 -27.34
N GLN A 594 -12.31 4.89 -26.75
CA GLN A 594 -12.68 4.75 -25.34
C GLN A 594 -11.67 5.38 -24.38
N PHE A 595 -10.40 5.40 -24.78
CA PHE A 595 -9.33 6.05 -24.04
C PHE A 595 -9.25 7.55 -24.33
N LEU A 596 -9.46 7.96 -25.58
CA LEU A 596 -9.44 9.37 -26.00
C LEU A 596 -10.58 10.19 -25.39
N ASN A 597 -11.78 9.62 -25.25
CA ASN A 597 -12.94 10.32 -24.68
C ASN A 597 -12.66 10.85 -23.26
N TYR A 598 -11.96 10.08 -22.42
CA TYR A 598 -11.56 10.50 -21.09
C TYR A 598 -10.79 11.84 -21.12
N ILE A 599 -9.82 11.92 -22.03
CA ILE A 599 -8.97 13.12 -22.16
C ILE A 599 -9.80 14.29 -22.69
N ILE A 600 -10.66 14.04 -23.68
CA ILE A 600 -11.52 15.06 -24.29
C ILE A 600 -12.52 15.64 -23.27
N GLU A 601 -13.15 14.82 -22.43
CA GLU A 601 -14.08 15.33 -21.42
C GLU A 601 -13.33 16.11 -20.31
N LYS A 602 -12.16 15.63 -19.89
CA LYS A 602 -11.34 16.34 -18.89
C LYS A 602 -10.89 17.72 -19.37
N GLU A 603 -10.53 17.87 -20.65
CA GLU A 603 -10.19 19.18 -21.24
C GLU A 603 -11.38 20.17 -21.22
N LYS A 604 -12.63 19.70 -21.25
CA LYS A 604 -13.81 20.59 -21.20
C LYS A 604 -14.13 21.09 -19.80
N GLU A 605 -13.81 20.31 -18.78
CA GLU A 605 -14.12 20.63 -17.37
C GLU A 605 -13.07 21.54 -16.70
N ASN A 606 -11.88 21.65 -17.27
CA ASN A 606 -10.77 22.40 -16.68
C ASN A 606 -10.84 23.93 -16.92
N GLU A 607 -11.26 24.69 -15.89
CA GLU A 607 -10.87 26.10 -15.64
C GLU A 607 -9.62 26.22 -14.73
N ASN A 608 -9.08 25.11 -14.21
CA ASN A 608 -7.97 25.09 -13.26
C ASN A 608 -6.64 24.61 -13.87
N GLU A 609 -5.56 25.22 -13.41
CA GLU A 609 -4.14 24.86 -13.63
C GLU A 609 -3.78 23.48 -13.02
N GLU A 610 -4.57 22.44 -13.23
CA GLU A 610 -4.03 21.09 -13.11
C GLU A 610 -2.94 20.96 -14.17
N ILE A 611 -1.73 20.57 -13.74
CA ILE A 611 -0.57 20.40 -14.60
C ILE A 611 -0.91 19.28 -15.59
N ILE A 612 -1.46 19.65 -16.75
CA ILE A 612 -1.65 18.75 -17.89
C ILE A 612 -0.23 18.32 -18.30
N HIS A 613 0.07 17.05 -18.05
CA HIS A 613 1.36 16.45 -18.36
C HIS A 613 1.53 16.38 -19.88
N ASP A 614 2.65 16.87 -20.42
CA ASP A 614 2.77 17.17 -21.86
C ASP A 614 2.96 15.91 -22.73
N TYR A 615 3.40 14.76 -22.18
CA TYR A 615 3.27 13.47 -22.87
C TYR A 615 1.81 12.96 -22.91
N ALA A 616 0.92 13.63 -22.18
CA ALA A 616 -0.54 13.50 -22.26
C ALA A 616 -1.17 14.64 -23.08
N LYS A 617 -0.40 15.37 -23.91
CA LYS A 617 -1.00 15.98 -25.10
C LYS A 617 -1.46 14.85 -25.99
N CYS A 618 -2.75 14.63 -25.98
CA CYS A 618 -3.41 13.61 -26.79
C CYS A 618 -3.38 13.95 -28.29
N ASP A 619 -2.73 15.04 -28.70
CA ASP A 619 -2.65 15.48 -30.09
C ASP A 619 -2.07 14.38 -31.00
N GLU A 620 -1.08 13.61 -30.55
CA GLU A 620 -0.54 12.46 -31.31
C GLU A 620 -1.58 11.35 -31.50
N ASP A 621 -2.19 10.90 -30.41
CA ASP A 621 -3.18 9.84 -30.43
C ASP A 621 -4.43 10.26 -31.21
N MET A 622 -4.85 11.52 -31.05
CA MET A 622 -5.94 12.15 -31.79
C MET A 622 -5.61 12.28 -33.27
N PHE A 623 -4.38 12.62 -33.62
CA PHE A 623 -3.91 12.61 -35.00
C PHE A 623 -4.01 11.19 -35.59
N LEU A 624 -3.48 10.17 -34.91
CA LEU A 624 -3.54 8.78 -35.39
C LEU A 624 -4.97 8.27 -35.53
N TYR A 625 -5.83 8.59 -34.56
CA TYR A 625 -7.25 8.24 -34.58
C TYR A 625 -7.98 8.92 -35.74
N THR A 626 -7.88 10.25 -35.86
CA THR A 626 -8.56 11.02 -36.91
C THR A 626 -8.02 10.71 -38.30
N PHE A 627 -6.72 10.45 -38.43
CA PHE A 627 -6.12 10.01 -39.69
C PHE A 627 -6.61 8.62 -40.10
N SER A 628 -6.61 7.65 -39.18
CA SER A 628 -7.11 6.30 -39.44
C SER A 628 -8.61 6.32 -39.78
N MET A 629 -9.39 7.17 -39.09
CA MET A 629 -10.80 7.40 -39.40
C MET A 629 -11.01 8.02 -40.79
N ALA A 630 -10.16 8.98 -41.20
CA ALA A 630 -10.20 9.57 -42.54
C ALA A 630 -9.96 8.50 -43.62
N MET A 631 -9.02 7.59 -43.38
CA MET A 631 -8.73 6.46 -44.28
C MET A 631 -9.90 5.46 -44.34
N LEU A 632 -10.53 5.15 -43.21
CA LEU A 632 -11.73 4.32 -43.15
C LEU A 632 -12.91 4.95 -43.91
N ASN A 633 -13.22 6.21 -43.65
CA ASN A 633 -14.26 6.96 -44.35
C ASN A 633 -14.03 7.03 -45.86
N ARG A 634 -12.75 7.02 -46.29
CA ARG A 634 -12.38 7.03 -47.71
C ARG A 634 -12.67 5.69 -48.36
N MET A 635 -12.48 4.58 -47.66
CA MET A 635 -12.94 3.26 -48.13
C MET A 635 -14.45 3.18 -48.26
N ASP A 636 -15.20 3.86 -47.38
CA ASP A 636 -16.66 3.95 -47.45
C ASP A 636 -17.18 4.93 -48.52
N GLY A 637 -16.30 5.65 -49.21
CA GLY A 637 -16.67 6.60 -50.26
C GLY A 637 -17.33 7.90 -49.77
N LYS A 638 -17.26 8.19 -48.47
CA LYS A 638 -17.90 9.35 -47.83
C LYS A 638 -17.09 10.63 -47.98
N LYS A 639 -17.01 11.18 -49.19
CA LYS A 639 -16.07 12.26 -49.56
C LYS A 639 -16.08 13.49 -48.65
N GLU A 640 -17.24 13.91 -48.15
CA GLU A 640 -17.35 15.07 -47.24
C GLU A 640 -16.79 14.77 -45.85
N GLU A 641 -17.12 13.60 -45.28
CA GLU A 641 -16.60 13.15 -43.98
C GLU A 641 -15.08 12.94 -44.01
N VAL A 642 -14.56 12.41 -45.13
CA VAL A 642 -13.11 12.23 -45.34
C VAL A 642 -12.35 13.55 -45.22
N LEU A 643 -12.84 14.60 -45.88
CA LEU A 643 -12.19 15.91 -45.81
C LEU A 643 -12.21 16.47 -44.39
N VAL A 644 -13.34 16.34 -43.67
CA VAL A 644 -13.45 16.80 -42.28
C VAL A 644 -12.43 16.08 -41.39
N SER A 645 -12.33 14.76 -41.48
CA SER A 645 -11.37 13.97 -40.69
C SER A 645 -9.92 14.33 -41.04
N PHE A 646 -9.59 14.57 -42.31
CA PHE A 646 -8.24 15.00 -42.70
C PHE A 646 -7.87 16.41 -42.21
N GLU A 647 -8.82 17.35 -42.17
CA GLU A 647 -8.57 18.70 -41.62
C GLU A 647 -8.44 18.66 -40.09
N GLN A 648 -9.19 17.77 -39.41
CA GLN A 648 -9.00 17.50 -37.98
C GLN A 648 -7.63 16.90 -37.69
N ALA A 649 -7.23 15.88 -38.45
CA ALA A 649 -5.90 15.28 -38.32
C ALA A 649 -4.79 16.32 -38.56
N GLU A 650 -4.91 17.20 -39.56
CA GLU A 650 -3.93 18.26 -39.79
C GLU A 650 -3.80 19.20 -38.58
N ARG A 651 -4.91 19.55 -37.94
CA ARG A 651 -4.89 20.40 -36.75
C ARG A 651 -4.08 19.75 -35.63
N PHE A 652 -4.37 18.48 -35.33
CA PHE A 652 -3.65 17.74 -34.29
C PHE A 652 -2.18 17.52 -34.65
N LEU A 653 -1.87 17.23 -35.91
CA LEU A 653 -0.49 17.08 -36.39
C LEU A 653 0.34 18.37 -36.21
N LEU A 654 -0.26 19.54 -36.42
CA LEU A 654 0.39 20.83 -36.20
C LEU A 654 0.61 21.13 -34.72
N GLN A 655 -0.24 20.59 -33.83
CA GLN A 655 -0.10 20.70 -32.38
C GLN A 655 0.92 19.70 -31.81
N ALA A 656 1.11 18.56 -32.47
CA ALA A 656 1.97 17.45 -32.02
C ALA A 656 3.51 17.70 -32.14
N GLU A 657 3.95 18.96 -32.30
CA GLU A 657 5.35 19.47 -32.23
C GLU A 657 6.50 18.65 -32.90
N GLY A 658 6.22 17.62 -33.69
CA GLY A 658 7.21 16.90 -34.52
C GLY A 658 7.39 15.40 -34.24
N ASN A 659 6.65 14.79 -33.31
CA ASN A 659 6.83 13.37 -32.95
C ASN A 659 6.26 12.35 -33.96
N GLU A 660 5.44 12.79 -34.92
CA GLU A 660 4.74 11.93 -35.89
C GLU A 660 5.56 11.68 -37.18
N PHE A 661 6.88 11.62 -37.10
CA PHE A 661 7.77 11.47 -38.28
C PHE A 661 7.46 10.21 -39.11
N PHE A 662 6.99 9.14 -38.45
CA PHE A 662 6.77 7.84 -39.07
C PHE A 662 5.54 7.81 -39.99
N SER A 663 4.57 8.69 -39.73
CA SER A 663 3.28 8.77 -40.41
C SER A 663 3.17 10.03 -41.30
N TYR A 664 3.97 11.07 -41.06
CA TYR A 664 3.91 12.36 -41.75
C TYR A 664 3.90 12.25 -43.28
N ARG A 665 4.86 11.52 -43.85
CA ARG A 665 4.97 11.33 -45.31
C ARG A 665 3.74 10.61 -45.87
N LEU A 666 3.25 9.60 -45.16
CA LEU A 666 2.07 8.83 -45.54
C LEU A 666 0.83 9.74 -45.53
N PHE A 667 0.63 10.50 -44.46
CA PHE A 667 -0.46 11.45 -44.30
C PHE A 667 -0.53 12.48 -45.44
N ARG A 668 0.60 13.13 -45.75
CA ARG A 668 0.70 14.10 -46.86
C ARG A 668 0.35 13.45 -48.20
N LYS A 669 0.86 12.23 -48.47
CA LYS A 669 0.55 11.48 -49.69
C LYS A 669 -0.95 11.17 -49.83
N GLU A 670 -1.60 10.74 -48.76
CA GLU A 670 -3.03 10.40 -48.81
C GLU A 670 -3.92 11.65 -48.96
N ARG A 671 -3.56 12.78 -48.32
CA ARG A 671 -4.23 14.07 -48.57
C ARG A 671 -4.09 14.54 -50.02
N MET A 672 -2.90 14.39 -50.62
CA MET A 672 -2.68 14.72 -52.04
C MET A 672 -3.63 13.93 -52.95
N LYS A 673 -3.74 12.61 -52.74
CA LYS A 673 -4.66 11.75 -53.52
C LYS A 673 -6.12 12.19 -53.36
N LEU A 674 -6.55 12.53 -52.14
CA LEU A 674 -7.89 13.06 -51.91
C LEU A 674 -8.13 14.36 -52.69
N PHE A 675 -7.19 15.30 -52.67
CA PHE A 675 -7.32 16.56 -53.41
C PHE A 675 -7.32 16.35 -54.93
N GLU A 676 -6.56 15.39 -55.44
CA GLU A 676 -6.61 14.97 -56.84
C GLU A 676 -7.99 14.40 -57.21
N GLU A 677 -8.54 13.50 -56.38
CA GLU A 677 -9.88 12.92 -56.55
C GLU A 677 -11.02 13.96 -56.51
N MET A 678 -10.81 15.07 -55.78
CA MET A 678 -11.74 16.20 -55.69
C MET A 678 -11.48 17.30 -56.74
N GLY A 679 -10.47 17.17 -57.60
CA GLY A 679 -10.11 18.18 -58.60
C GLY A 679 -9.52 19.48 -58.02
N ARG A 680 -8.95 19.44 -56.81
CA ARG A 680 -8.36 20.60 -56.12
C ARG A 680 -6.84 20.68 -56.37
N SER A 681 -6.44 21.03 -57.60
CA SER A 681 -5.02 21.03 -58.02
C SER A 681 -4.12 21.95 -57.21
N GLU A 682 -4.59 23.14 -56.80
CA GLU A 682 -3.80 24.08 -55.99
C GLU A 682 -3.47 23.51 -54.61
N ARG A 683 -4.45 22.89 -53.93
CA ARG A 683 -4.22 22.25 -52.63
C ARG A 683 -3.26 21.06 -52.74
N CYS A 684 -3.35 20.27 -53.80
CA CYS A 684 -2.38 19.19 -54.06
C CYS A 684 -0.95 19.73 -54.23
N GLN A 685 -0.77 20.86 -54.94
CA GLN A 685 0.55 21.49 -55.08
C GLN A 685 1.08 22.02 -53.74
N MET A 686 0.22 22.57 -52.88
CA MET A 686 0.59 23.01 -51.53
C MET A 686 1.09 21.84 -50.69
N GLU A 687 0.34 20.72 -50.61
CA GLU A 687 0.76 19.53 -49.87
C GLU A 687 2.11 18.98 -50.36
N ARG A 688 2.34 19.00 -51.68
CA ARG A 688 3.60 18.57 -52.28
C ARG A 688 4.76 19.49 -51.86
N ALA A 689 4.54 20.81 -51.85
CA ALA A 689 5.55 21.76 -51.41
C ALA A 689 5.89 21.58 -49.92
N THR A 690 4.87 21.40 -49.07
CA THR A 690 5.03 21.13 -47.64
C THR A 690 5.82 19.84 -47.39
N LEU A 691 5.52 18.77 -48.12
CA LEU A 691 6.26 17.51 -48.00
C LEU A 691 7.72 17.67 -48.43
N LEU A 692 8.00 18.36 -49.54
CA LEU A 692 9.36 18.60 -50.02
C LEU A 692 10.17 19.43 -49.01
N GLN A 693 9.56 20.46 -48.42
CA GLN A 693 10.20 21.28 -47.39
C GLN A 693 10.56 20.44 -46.15
N HIS A 694 9.64 19.58 -45.70
CA HIS A 694 9.90 18.69 -44.57
C HIS A 694 11.01 17.67 -44.88
N GLU A 695 10.98 17.03 -46.05
CA GLU A 695 12.04 16.10 -46.49
C GLU A 695 13.40 16.81 -46.62
N GLU A 696 13.43 18.08 -47.03
CA GLU A 696 14.67 18.88 -47.10
C GLU A 696 15.24 19.19 -45.71
N ILE A 697 14.39 19.60 -44.75
CA ILE A 697 14.80 19.85 -43.35
C ILE A 697 15.38 18.58 -42.73
N ASN A 698 14.69 17.43 -42.86
CA ASN A 698 15.17 16.15 -42.32
C ASN A 698 16.47 15.69 -43.01
N SER A 699 16.59 15.92 -44.33
CA SER A 699 17.80 15.61 -45.08
C SER A 699 18.99 16.47 -44.64
N GLN A 700 18.77 17.75 -44.32
CA GLN A 700 19.81 18.63 -43.76
C GLN A 700 20.23 18.17 -42.36
N ALA A 701 19.28 17.85 -41.48
CA ALA A 701 19.57 17.31 -40.15
C ALA A 701 20.37 15.98 -40.24
N ALA A 702 19.95 15.06 -41.12
CA ALA A 702 20.65 13.79 -41.34
C ALA A 702 22.07 13.96 -41.93
N ARG A 703 22.35 15.08 -42.63
CA ARG A 703 23.70 15.41 -43.15
C ARG A 703 24.59 16.07 -42.10
N LEU A 704 24.00 16.78 -41.14
CA LEU A 704 24.73 17.42 -40.03
C LEU A 704 25.22 16.39 -39.00
N LEU A 705 24.63 15.19 -38.98
CA LEU A 705 25.06 14.12 -38.10
C LEU A 705 26.48 13.63 -38.48
N PRO A 706 27.45 13.67 -37.55
CA PRO A 706 28.73 13.01 -37.76
C PRO A 706 28.49 11.49 -37.63
N MET A 707 28.23 10.80 -38.75
CA MET A 707 28.12 9.33 -38.80
C MET A 707 29.35 8.61 -38.21
N ASN A 708 30.47 9.31 -38.05
CA ASN A 708 31.63 8.83 -37.32
C ASN A 708 31.35 8.56 -35.83
N LEU A 709 30.41 9.27 -35.19
CA LEU A 709 30.02 9.03 -33.79
C LEU A 709 29.48 7.61 -33.58
N LEU A 710 28.81 7.04 -34.60
CA LEU A 710 28.29 5.67 -34.51
C LEU A 710 29.38 4.60 -34.63
N LYS A 711 30.58 4.95 -35.14
CA LYS A 711 31.72 4.02 -35.17
C LYS A 711 32.28 3.74 -33.77
N GLU A 712 31.92 4.58 -32.80
CA GLU A 712 32.33 4.47 -31.40
C GLU A 712 31.38 3.56 -30.61
N ILE A 713 30.28 3.12 -31.23
CA ILE A 713 29.37 2.11 -30.66
C ILE A 713 29.80 0.74 -31.15
N ASP A 714 30.20 -0.11 -30.20
CA ASP A 714 30.52 -1.50 -30.50
C ASP A 714 29.25 -2.32 -30.37
N LEU A 715 28.70 -2.76 -31.50
CA LEU A 715 27.57 -3.69 -31.51
C LEU A 715 28.00 -5.13 -31.19
N GLY A 716 29.30 -5.37 -31.04
CA GLY A 716 29.93 -6.67 -30.90
C GLY A 716 30.08 -7.38 -32.24
N GLU A 717 31.27 -7.91 -32.54
CA GLU A 717 31.40 -9.04 -33.47
C GLU A 717 31.04 -10.31 -32.69
N HIS A 718 29.75 -10.66 -32.59
CA HIS A 718 29.36 -12.04 -32.28
C HIS A 718 29.15 -12.79 -33.60
N PRO A 719 30.16 -13.54 -34.09
CA PRO A 719 30.16 -14.11 -35.43
C PRO A 719 29.36 -15.43 -35.50
N GLN A 720 28.32 -15.57 -34.67
CA GLN A 720 27.37 -16.68 -34.71
C GLN A 720 25.98 -16.16 -34.36
N THR A 721 25.23 -15.90 -35.42
CA THR A 721 23.78 -15.87 -35.47
C THR A 721 23.15 -16.91 -34.54
N CYS A 722 22.60 -16.45 -33.42
CA CYS A 722 21.33 -16.96 -32.97
C CYS A 722 20.49 -15.73 -32.63
N ALA A 723 19.92 -15.11 -33.66
CA ALA A 723 18.84 -14.15 -33.44
C ALA A 723 17.83 -14.86 -32.54
N VAL A 724 17.54 -14.28 -31.38
CA VAL A 724 16.56 -14.82 -30.44
C VAL A 724 15.30 -15.15 -31.23
N ARG A 725 14.90 -16.42 -31.21
CA ARG A 725 13.74 -16.86 -31.98
C ARG A 725 12.49 -16.31 -31.33
N GLU A 726 11.49 -16.02 -32.14
CA GLU A 726 10.19 -15.55 -31.66
C GLU A 726 9.59 -16.51 -30.62
N GLU A 727 9.70 -17.82 -30.85
CA GLU A 727 9.29 -18.89 -29.93
C GLU A 727 9.95 -18.77 -28.54
N GLU A 728 11.19 -18.31 -28.49
CA GLU A 728 11.95 -18.11 -27.25
C GLU A 728 11.44 -16.88 -26.50
N ILE A 729 11.12 -15.79 -27.21
CA ILE A 729 10.50 -14.59 -26.64
C ILE A 729 9.10 -14.92 -26.11
N GLU A 730 8.29 -15.67 -26.85
CA GLU A 730 6.96 -16.09 -26.40
C GLU A 730 7.01 -16.97 -25.15
N ALA A 731 7.98 -17.89 -25.07
CA ALA A 731 8.21 -18.71 -23.89
C ALA A 731 8.60 -17.85 -22.68
N LEU A 732 9.48 -16.85 -22.87
CA LEU A 732 9.86 -15.89 -21.84
C LEU A 732 8.64 -15.12 -21.31
N ILE A 733 7.82 -14.54 -22.20
CA ILE A 733 6.60 -13.80 -21.83
C ILE A 733 5.68 -14.67 -20.98
N LYS A 734 5.46 -15.92 -21.40
CA LYS A 734 4.61 -16.86 -20.65
C LYS A 734 5.18 -17.18 -19.28
N GLN A 735 6.49 -17.39 -19.17
CA GLN A 735 7.13 -17.72 -17.90
C GLN A 735 7.08 -16.55 -16.92
N GLU A 736 7.38 -15.33 -17.36
CA GLU A 736 7.32 -14.13 -16.52
C GLU A 736 5.89 -13.81 -16.07
N GLY A 737 4.90 -13.95 -16.96
CA GLY A 737 3.48 -13.79 -16.58
C GLY A 737 3.05 -14.76 -15.48
N LEU A 738 3.45 -16.04 -15.56
CA LEU A 738 3.16 -17.03 -14.51
C LEU A 738 3.82 -16.70 -13.17
N LEU A 739 5.05 -16.16 -13.19
CA LEU A 739 5.74 -15.73 -11.97
C LEU A 739 5.03 -14.56 -11.30
N GLN A 740 4.54 -13.60 -12.11
CA GLN A 740 3.78 -12.46 -11.64
C GLN A 740 2.41 -12.86 -11.05
N ASP A 741 1.70 -13.79 -11.71
CA ASP A 741 0.43 -14.35 -11.22
C ASP A 741 0.62 -15.07 -9.88
N TYR A 742 1.71 -15.84 -9.76
CA TYR A 742 2.07 -16.54 -8.52
C TYR A 742 2.37 -15.56 -7.38
N ALA A 743 3.18 -14.52 -7.66
CA ALA A 743 3.50 -13.49 -6.68
C ALA A 743 2.24 -12.73 -6.20
N THR A 744 1.35 -12.40 -7.13
CA THR A 744 0.07 -11.73 -6.84
C THR A 744 -0.83 -12.62 -5.98
N SER A 745 -0.99 -13.89 -6.36
CA SER A 745 -1.77 -14.87 -5.60
C SER A 745 -1.26 -15.05 -4.17
N ARG A 746 0.07 -15.13 -3.99
CA ARG A 746 0.68 -15.21 -2.66
C ARG A 746 0.36 -13.99 -1.80
N ARG A 747 0.48 -12.78 -2.36
CA ARG A 747 0.16 -11.52 -1.68
C ARG A 747 -1.32 -11.47 -1.26
N GLN A 748 -2.22 -11.92 -2.13
CA GLN A 748 -3.65 -12.00 -1.83
C GLN A 748 -3.94 -12.98 -0.69
N MET A 749 -3.28 -14.14 -0.64
CA MET A 749 -3.45 -15.10 0.45
C MET A 749 -3.02 -14.53 1.81
N GLU A 750 -1.89 -13.81 1.86
CA GLU A 750 -1.42 -13.13 3.08
C GLU A 750 -2.43 -12.09 3.58
N PHE A 751 -3.10 -11.38 2.66
CA PHE A 751 -4.09 -10.36 2.97
C PHE A 751 -5.35 -10.90 3.66
N ILE A 752 -5.82 -12.10 3.31
CA ILE A 752 -7.03 -12.71 3.91
C ILE A 752 -6.91 -12.76 5.44
N SER A 753 -5.73 -13.09 5.95
CA SER A 753 -5.48 -13.15 7.40
C SER A 753 -5.58 -11.78 8.08
N THR A 754 -5.18 -10.70 7.39
CA THR A 754 -5.31 -9.33 7.87
C THR A 754 -6.77 -8.88 7.80
N TRP A 755 -7.47 -9.22 6.72
CA TRP A 755 -8.89 -8.94 6.53
C TRP A 755 -9.76 -9.53 7.65
N GLN A 756 -9.57 -10.82 7.96
CA GLN A 756 -10.33 -11.52 9.00
C GLN A 756 -10.27 -10.80 10.35
N LYS A 757 -9.12 -10.20 10.71
CA LYS A 757 -8.98 -9.44 11.96
C LYS A 757 -9.71 -8.11 11.94
N LEU A 758 -9.69 -7.42 10.80
CA LEU A 758 -10.38 -6.14 10.64
C LEU A 758 -11.89 -6.30 10.82
N ILE A 759 -12.45 -7.45 10.44
CA ILE A 759 -13.88 -7.75 10.56
C ILE A 759 -14.27 -8.51 11.84
N ASP A 760 -13.31 -8.91 12.68
CA ASP A 760 -13.55 -9.64 13.93
C ASP A 760 -13.46 -8.73 15.19
N VAL A 761 -13.56 -7.41 15.01
CA VAL A 761 -13.37 -6.45 16.10
C VAL A 761 -14.56 -6.45 17.07
N ASN A 762 -14.32 -6.95 18.29
CA ASN A 762 -15.25 -6.87 19.41
C ASN A 762 -15.30 -5.43 19.96
N GLY A 763 -16.42 -4.73 19.75
CA GLY A 763 -16.72 -3.45 20.42
C GLY A 763 -16.80 -2.20 19.52
N SER A 764 -16.53 -2.32 18.22
CA SER A 764 -16.82 -1.27 17.23
C SER A 764 -18.21 -1.43 16.62
N ASN A 765 -18.85 -0.32 16.25
CA ASN A 765 -20.10 -0.36 15.48
C ASN A 765 -19.83 -0.80 14.03
N VAL A 766 -20.89 -1.24 13.33
CA VAL A 766 -20.80 -1.72 11.95
C VAL A 766 -20.12 -0.70 11.03
N GLU A 767 -20.49 0.58 11.13
CA GLU A 767 -19.93 1.66 10.31
C GLU A 767 -18.41 1.82 10.51
N GLY A 768 -17.91 1.79 11.75
CA GLY A 768 -16.49 1.90 12.05
C GLY A 768 -15.68 0.68 11.57
N MET A 769 -16.25 -0.52 11.66
CA MET A 769 -15.64 -1.75 11.12
C MET A 769 -15.55 -1.66 9.59
N VAL A 770 -16.65 -1.32 8.92
CA VAL A 770 -16.72 -1.19 7.46
C VAL A 770 -15.71 -0.15 6.96
N GLN A 771 -15.67 1.05 7.57
CA GLN A 771 -14.73 2.10 7.17
C GLN A 771 -13.26 1.66 7.28
N ASN A 772 -12.89 0.98 8.37
CA ASN A 772 -11.52 0.50 8.57
C ASN A 772 -11.14 -0.61 7.58
N ALA A 773 -12.06 -1.53 7.33
CA ALA A 773 -11.90 -2.60 6.36
C ALA A 773 -11.72 -2.03 4.94
N PHE A 774 -12.56 -1.06 4.54
CA PHE A 774 -12.44 -0.38 3.25
C PHE A 774 -11.13 0.38 3.11
N ASN A 775 -10.73 1.18 4.10
CA ASN A 775 -9.45 1.90 4.05
C ASN A 775 -8.26 0.95 3.80
N THR A 776 -8.29 -0.25 4.40
CA THR A 776 -7.22 -1.24 4.21
C THR A 776 -7.34 -1.93 2.84
N PHE A 777 -8.55 -2.31 2.44
CA PHE A 777 -8.86 -2.94 1.15
C PHE A 777 -8.46 -2.05 -0.02
N MET A 778 -8.92 -0.80 -0.03
CA MET A 778 -8.63 0.17 -1.09
C MET A 778 -7.12 0.35 -1.26
N ASN A 779 -6.38 0.51 -0.16
CA ASN A 779 -4.93 0.65 -0.20
C ASN A 779 -4.24 -0.64 -0.67
N HIS A 780 -4.66 -1.81 -0.19
CA HIS A 780 -3.99 -3.08 -0.52
C HIS A 780 -4.07 -3.40 -2.02
N PHE A 781 -5.26 -3.21 -2.60
CA PHE A 781 -5.53 -3.51 -4.02
C PHE A 781 -5.30 -2.30 -4.95
N SER A 782 -4.88 -1.16 -4.41
CA SER A 782 -4.65 0.09 -5.16
C SER A 782 -5.90 0.55 -5.94
N LEU A 783 -7.06 0.46 -5.31
CA LEU A 783 -8.35 0.86 -5.88
C LEU A 783 -8.58 2.36 -5.65
N ASP A 784 -9.28 3.01 -6.58
CA ASP A 784 -9.55 4.44 -6.50
C ASP A 784 -10.90 4.74 -5.85
N CYS A 785 -11.92 3.94 -6.17
CA CYS A 785 -13.27 4.09 -5.61
C CYS A 785 -13.95 2.75 -5.33
N ALA A 786 -14.85 2.76 -4.35
CA ALA A 786 -15.74 1.68 -4.02
C ALA A 786 -17.10 2.15 -3.48
N LEU A 787 -18.10 1.31 -3.69
CA LEU A 787 -19.47 1.43 -3.20
C LEU A 787 -19.87 0.08 -2.62
N TYR A 788 -20.38 0.09 -1.40
CA TYR A 788 -20.92 -1.10 -0.75
C TYR A 788 -22.33 -0.87 -0.26
N ILE A 789 -23.25 -1.66 -0.81
CA ILE A 789 -24.67 -1.60 -0.52
C ILE A 789 -25.07 -2.88 0.19
N TYR A 790 -25.81 -2.73 1.28
CA TYR A 790 -26.43 -3.81 2.02
C TYR A 790 -27.95 -3.73 1.88
N TYR A 791 -28.59 -4.82 1.48
CA TYR A 791 -30.04 -4.87 1.24
C TYR A 791 -30.73 -5.54 2.42
N HIS A 792 -31.59 -4.80 3.10
CA HIS A 792 -32.38 -5.27 4.25
C HIS A 792 -33.89 -5.23 3.90
N GLU A 793 -34.75 -5.73 4.80
CA GLU A 793 -36.22 -5.74 4.59
C GLU A 793 -36.80 -4.33 4.34
N ASP A 794 -36.16 -3.29 4.87
CA ASP A 794 -36.61 -1.90 4.78
C ASP A 794 -36.05 -1.14 3.56
N GLY A 795 -35.16 -1.77 2.77
CA GLY A 795 -34.58 -1.18 1.56
C GLY A 795 -33.06 -1.37 1.41
N ALA A 796 -32.47 -0.61 0.49
CA ALA A 796 -31.03 -0.60 0.24
C ALA A 796 -30.34 0.43 1.16
N HIS A 797 -29.28 0.00 1.85
CA HIS A 797 -28.49 0.83 2.75
C HIS A 797 -27.05 0.91 2.24
N VAL A 798 -26.57 2.12 1.96
CA VAL A 798 -25.18 2.36 1.56
C VAL A 798 -24.32 2.36 2.82
N LEU A 799 -23.45 1.36 2.98
CA LEU A 799 -22.55 1.25 4.13
C LEU A 799 -21.18 1.88 3.87
N TYR A 800 -20.80 2.04 2.61
CA TYR A 800 -19.57 2.72 2.20
C TYR A 800 -19.75 3.33 0.81
N ASN A 801 -19.29 4.57 0.60
CA ASN A 801 -19.27 5.21 -0.71
C ASN A 801 -18.21 6.33 -0.74
N ASP A 802 -17.16 6.16 -1.54
CA ASP A 802 -16.16 7.20 -1.86
C ASP A 802 -16.11 7.53 -3.36
N THR A 803 -17.10 7.08 -4.13
CA THR A 803 -17.20 7.26 -5.59
C THR A 803 -17.34 8.72 -6.01
N LYS A 804 -17.74 9.61 -5.09
CA LYS A 804 -18.10 11.02 -5.37
C LYS A 804 -19.24 11.21 -6.37
N CYS A 805 -19.91 10.13 -6.79
CA CYS A 805 -21.07 10.17 -7.67
C CYS A 805 -22.33 10.40 -6.82
N GLU A 806 -23.15 11.39 -7.20
CA GLU A 806 -24.49 11.54 -6.61
C GLU A 806 -25.41 10.43 -7.15
N MET A 807 -25.96 9.60 -6.27
CA MET A 807 -26.85 8.51 -6.64
C MET A 807 -28.21 8.68 -5.97
N THR A 808 -29.29 8.56 -6.75
CA THR A 808 -30.66 8.53 -6.23
C THR A 808 -31.04 7.11 -5.80
N GLU A 809 -32.10 6.98 -4.99
CA GLU A 809 -32.65 5.66 -4.63
C GLU A 809 -33.06 4.84 -5.87
N ALA A 810 -33.49 5.51 -6.94
CA ALA A 810 -33.84 4.87 -8.21
C ALA A 810 -32.61 4.29 -8.92
N ASP A 811 -31.47 4.97 -8.86
CA ASP A 811 -30.21 4.50 -9.44
C ASP A 811 -29.70 3.26 -8.71
N ILE A 812 -29.73 3.27 -7.37
CA ILE A 812 -29.34 2.12 -6.54
C ILE A 812 -30.23 0.90 -6.83
N ALA A 813 -31.54 1.12 -7.02
CA ALA A 813 -32.47 0.07 -7.38
C ALA A 813 -32.23 -0.47 -8.79
N ALA A 814 -31.92 0.40 -9.77
CA ALA A 814 -31.60 0.00 -11.14
C ALA A 814 -30.33 -0.85 -11.18
N ILE A 815 -29.25 -0.40 -10.54
CA ILE A 815 -27.99 -1.16 -10.41
C ILE A 815 -28.27 -2.52 -9.77
N GLY A 816 -29.03 -2.55 -8.66
CA GLY A 816 -29.38 -3.80 -7.97
C GLY A 816 -30.18 -4.79 -8.84
N ASN A 817 -31.09 -4.29 -9.69
CA ASN A 817 -31.83 -5.14 -10.62
C ASN A 817 -30.93 -5.73 -11.72
N THR A 818 -30.01 -4.94 -12.28
CA THR A 818 -29.03 -5.44 -13.25
C THR A 818 -28.17 -6.56 -12.66
N MET A 819 -27.82 -6.48 -11.37
CA MET A 819 -27.06 -7.53 -10.69
C MET A 819 -27.80 -8.88 -10.57
N LEU A 820 -29.13 -8.90 -10.69
CA LEU A 820 -29.89 -10.14 -10.74
C LEU A 820 -29.69 -10.90 -12.06
N GLU A 821 -29.35 -10.19 -13.14
CA GLU A 821 -29.01 -10.78 -14.45
C GLU A 821 -27.57 -11.34 -14.44
N TYR A 822 -26.69 -10.79 -13.59
CA TYR A 822 -25.29 -11.19 -13.45
C TYR A 822 -24.97 -11.75 -12.04
N PRO A 823 -25.52 -12.91 -11.64
CA PRO A 823 -25.42 -13.41 -10.25
C PRO A 823 -24.01 -13.84 -9.82
N GLN A 824 -23.06 -14.00 -10.75
CA GLN A 824 -21.66 -14.28 -10.46
C GLN A 824 -20.83 -12.99 -10.35
N GLY A 825 -21.43 -11.82 -10.64
CA GLY A 825 -20.70 -10.59 -10.85
C GLY A 825 -19.91 -10.58 -12.14
N PHE A 826 -19.16 -9.51 -12.35
CA PHE A 826 -18.27 -9.35 -13.49
C PHE A 826 -17.09 -8.45 -13.13
N ALA A 827 -15.97 -8.68 -13.81
CA ALA A 827 -14.79 -7.83 -13.80
C ALA A 827 -14.46 -7.47 -15.25
N VAL A 828 -14.36 -6.18 -15.55
CA VAL A 828 -14.09 -5.69 -16.90
C VAL A 828 -13.10 -4.53 -16.89
N SER A 829 -12.39 -4.37 -17.99
CA SER A 829 -11.47 -3.25 -18.24
C SER A 829 -11.71 -2.68 -19.62
N LYS A 830 -11.49 -1.37 -19.81
CA LYS A 830 -11.59 -0.71 -21.13
C LYS A 830 -10.78 -1.38 -22.25
N ILE A 831 -9.79 -2.22 -21.90
CA ILE A 831 -8.98 -2.97 -22.86
C ILE A 831 -9.72 -4.22 -23.39
N SER A 832 -10.64 -4.77 -22.59
CA SER A 832 -11.39 -5.99 -22.91
C SER A 832 -12.63 -5.70 -23.77
N ASP A 833 -12.93 -6.59 -24.72
CA ASP A 833 -14.11 -6.48 -25.59
C ASP A 833 -15.43 -6.48 -24.79
N SER A 834 -15.44 -7.02 -23.56
CA SER A 834 -16.62 -7.09 -22.67
C SER A 834 -16.94 -5.79 -21.93
N PHE A 835 -16.09 -4.76 -21.97
CA PHE A 835 -16.36 -3.49 -21.26
C PHE A 835 -17.65 -2.83 -21.72
N LEU A 836 -17.90 -2.83 -23.04
CA LEU A 836 -19.09 -2.23 -23.63
C LEU A 836 -20.38 -2.97 -23.28
N GLU A 837 -20.30 -4.27 -22.97
CA GLU A 837 -21.47 -5.07 -22.57
C GLU A 837 -22.07 -4.57 -21.24
N HIS A 838 -21.25 -3.93 -20.39
CA HIS A 838 -21.65 -3.44 -19.08
C HIS A 838 -21.72 -1.91 -18.98
N GLN A 839 -21.70 -1.20 -20.11
CA GLN A 839 -21.65 0.27 -20.17
C GLN A 839 -22.78 0.96 -19.39
N ASP A 840 -23.99 0.38 -19.35
CA ASP A 840 -25.14 0.97 -18.66
C ASP A 840 -24.91 1.01 -17.14
N THR A 841 -24.27 -0.02 -16.59
CA THR A 841 -23.92 -0.06 -15.15
C THR A 841 -22.74 0.84 -14.83
N ILE A 842 -21.72 0.83 -15.71
CA ILE A 842 -20.53 1.66 -15.54
C ILE A 842 -20.87 3.15 -15.69
N GLY A 843 -21.87 3.48 -16.51
CA GLY A 843 -22.31 4.85 -16.78
C GLY A 843 -22.71 5.63 -15.52
N TYR A 844 -23.24 4.96 -14.49
CA TYR A 844 -23.53 5.57 -13.19
C TYR A 844 -22.30 6.12 -12.45
N PHE A 845 -21.11 5.65 -12.81
CA PHE A 845 -19.83 6.01 -12.19
C PHE A 845 -18.94 6.86 -13.11
N GLY A 846 -19.43 7.24 -14.30
CA GLY A 846 -18.67 7.93 -15.33
C GLY A 846 -17.94 6.95 -16.25
N ILE A 847 -18.54 6.61 -17.40
CA ILE A 847 -17.97 5.65 -18.37
C ILE A 847 -16.59 6.08 -18.90
N ASP A 848 -16.39 7.39 -19.03
CA ASP A 848 -15.12 7.93 -19.52
C ASP A 848 -14.04 7.89 -18.43
N ASP A 849 -14.42 8.05 -17.16
CA ASP A 849 -13.51 8.04 -16.00
C ASP A 849 -13.12 6.65 -15.51
N VAL A 850 -13.92 5.60 -15.78
CA VAL A 850 -13.69 4.25 -15.25
C VAL A 850 -12.75 3.43 -16.14
N CYS A 851 -11.53 3.13 -15.70
CA CYS A 851 -10.57 2.32 -16.46
C CYS A 851 -10.85 0.81 -16.35
N SER A 852 -11.14 0.34 -15.13
CA SER A 852 -11.54 -1.04 -14.85
C SER A 852 -12.53 -1.10 -13.70
N PHE A 853 -13.39 -2.11 -13.72
CA PHE A 853 -14.58 -2.15 -12.90
C PHE A 853 -14.87 -3.58 -12.43
N VAL A 854 -15.20 -3.72 -11.15
CA VAL A 854 -15.67 -4.98 -10.56
C VAL A 854 -17.00 -4.73 -9.89
N ALA A 855 -17.99 -5.54 -10.25
CA ALA A 855 -19.24 -5.66 -9.52
C ALA A 855 -19.38 -7.08 -8.98
N ALA A 856 -19.45 -7.21 -7.65
CA ALA A 856 -19.61 -8.46 -6.93
C ALA A 856 -20.94 -8.45 -6.16
N PRO A 857 -22.00 -9.05 -6.71
CA PRO A 857 -23.28 -9.19 -6.04
C PRO A 857 -23.31 -10.44 -5.15
N PHE A 858 -24.03 -10.34 -4.04
CA PHE A 858 -24.24 -11.43 -3.10
C PHE A 858 -25.73 -11.73 -3.02
N LEU A 859 -26.10 -12.98 -3.31
CA LEU A 859 -27.49 -13.39 -3.37
C LEU A 859 -27.78 -14.52 -2.39
N LYS A 860 -28.93 -14.44 -1.73
CA LYS A 860 -29.49 -15.49 -0.89
C LYS A 860 -30.91 -15.80 -1.34
N ASN A 861 -31.17 -17.05 -1.73
CA ASN A 861 -32.46 -17.49 -2.25
C ASN A 861 -32.99 -16.62 -3.43
N GLY A 862 -32.09 -16.18 -4.30
CA GLY A 862 -32.43 -15.34 -5.47
C GLY A 862 -32.71 -13.87 -5.15
N LYS A 863 -32.52 -13.43 -3.90
CA LYS A 863 -32.58 -12.01 -3.52
C LYS A 863 -31.18 -11.48 -3.27
N LEU A 864 -30.91 -10.27 -3.75
CA LEU A 864 -29.67 -9.54 -3.48
C LEU A 864 -29.61 -9.17 -1.99
N THR A 865 -28.55 -9.56 -1.30
CA THR A 865 -28.29 -9.25 0.12
C THR A 865 -27.22 -8.20 0.28
N SER A 866 -26.20 -8.19 -0.58
CA SER A 866 -25.24 -7.10 -0.66
C SER A 866 -24.67 -6.96 -2.07
N LEU A 867 -24.05 -5.82 -2.34
CA LEU A 867 -23.38 -5.50 -3.59
C LEU A 867 -22.12 -4.70 -3.29
N LEU A 868 -20.99 -5.22 -3.74
CA LEU A 868 -19.75 -4.47 -3.83
C LEU A 868 -19.56 -4.01 -5.27
N ILE A 869 -19.30 -2.72 -5.44
CA ILE A 869 -18.76 -2.16 -6.67
C ILE A 869 -17.42 -1.51 -6.32
N THR A 870 -16.40 -1.76 -7.13
CA THR A 870 -15.13 -1.04 -7.03
C THR A 870 -14.51 -0.86 -8.40
N TYR A 871 -13.76 0.22 -8.57
CA TYR A 871 -13.16 0.54 -9.85
C TYR A 871 -11.87 1.34 -9.70
N VAL A 872 -11.03 1.23 -10.72
CA VAL A 872 -9.86 2.08 -10.92
C VAL A 872 -10.24 3.15 -11.93
N ARG A 873 -9.92 4.40 -11.62
CA ARG A 873 -10.15 5.53 -12.52
C ARG A 873 -9.05 5.60 -13.57
N MET A 874 -9.36 6.22 -14.68
CA MET A 874 -8.38 6.73 -15.62
C MET A 874 -7.49 7.75 -14.88
N LYS A 875 -6.18 7.73 -15.12
CA LYS A 875 -5.21 8.64 -14.48
C LYS A 875 -4.51 9.49 -15.53
N ASP A 876 -4.06 10.67 -15.13
CA ASP A 876 -3.39 11.63 -16.01
C ASP A 876 -2.00 11.15 -16.46
N ASN A 877 -1.34 10.32 -15.63
CA ASN A 877 -0.01 9.79 -15.90
C ASN A 877 -0.06 8.31 -16.24
N TRP A 878 -0.27 8.02 -17.51
CA TRP A 878 -0.30 6.66 -18.02
C TRP A 878 1.03 5.92 -17.87
N HIS A 879 2.14 6.60 -17.59
CA HIS A 879 3.49 6.02 -17.56
C HIS A 879 3.94 5.54 -16.16
N GLY A 880 3.03 5.56 -15.16
CA GLY A 880 3.31 5.12 -13.80
C GLY A 880 3.44 3.59 -13.69
N SER A 881 4.66 3.07 -13.51
CA SER A 881 4.98 1.65 -13.38
C SER A 881 4.57 1.01 -12.03
N ILE A 882 3.94 1.78 -11.14
CA ILE A 882 3.71 1.40 -9.73
C ILE A 882 2.23 1.10 -9.44
N GLU A 883 1.30 1.45 -10.33
CA GLU A 883 -0.13 1.34 -10.05
C GLU A 883 -0.80 0.27 -10.91
N ARG A 884 -1.70 -0.51 -10.32
CA ARG A 884 -2.48 -1.56 -10.98
C ARG A 884 -3.75 -0.94 -11.55
N TYR A 885 -3.97 -0.99 -12.87
CA TYR A 885 -5.16 -0.41 -13.50
C TYR A 885 -6.14 -1.46 -14.00
N MET A 886 -5.70 -2.69 -14.23
CA MET A 886 -6.55 -3.77 -14.68
C MET A 886 -7.07 -4.60 -13.51
N LEU A 887 -8.39 -4.61 -13.37
CA LEU A 887 -9.11 -5.59 -12.58
C LEU A 887 -9.56 -6.75 -13.46
N ASN A 888 -9.43 -7.97 -12.96
CA ASN A 888 -9.75 -9.19 -13.69
C ASN A 888 -10.63 -10.15 -12.86
N GLU A 889 -10.90 -11.34 -13.39
CA GLU A 889 -11.72 -12.33 -12.69
C GLU A 889 -11.10 -12.81 -11.36
N ASP A 890 -9.77 -12.81 -11.22
CA ASP A 890 -9.12 -13.18 -9.96
C ASP A 890 -9.42 -12.16 -8.87
N ASP A 891 -9.47 -10.87 -9.22
CA ASP A 891 -9.90 -9.82 -8.31
C ASP A 891 -11.35 -10.00 -7.89
N LEU A 892 -12.25 -10.24 -8.85
CA LEU A 892 -13.65 -10.54 -8.54
C LEU A 892 -13.77 -11.72 -7.57
N ARG A 893 -13.02 -12.80 -7.80
CA ARG A 893 -13.01 -14.00 -6.92
C ARG A 893 -12.57 -13.65 -5.50
N ILE A 894 -11.46 -12.92 -5.35
CA ILE A 894 -10.93 -12.54 -4.05
C ILE A 894 -11.82 -11.52 -3.35
N TYR A 895 -12.33 -10.50 -4.05
CA TYR A 895 -13.25 -9.51 -3.48
C TYR A 895 -14.54 -10.17 -3.02
N SER A 896 -15.08 -11.08 -3.84
CA SER A 896 -16.26 -11.89 -3.47
C SER A 896 -16.02 -12.70 -2.19
N LEU A 897 -14.83 -13.29 -2.04
CA LEU A 897 -14.48 -14.03 -0.82
C LEU A 897 -14.42 -13.09 0.40
N LEU A 898 -13.71 -11.96 0.30
CA LEU A 898 -13.51 -11.01 1.40
C LEU A 898 -14.85 -10.41 1.86
N PHE A 899 -15.68 -9.97 0.92
CA PHE A 899 -16.94 -9.29 1.25
C PHE A 899 -18.03 -10.26 1.69
N ARG A 900 -17.94 -11.55 1.33
CA ARG A 900 -18.75 -12.60 1.97
C ARG A 900 -18.44 -12.72 3.45
N GLU A 901 -17.16 -12.71 3.84
CA GLU A 901 -16.76 -12.72 5.25
C GLU A 901 -17.25 -11.46 5.99
N MET A 902 -17.16 -10.28 5.35
CA MET A 902 -17.71 -9.04 5.91
C MET A 902 -19.22 -9.10 6.12
N GLU A 903 -19.97 -9.62 5.14
CA GLU A 903 -21.42 -9.83 5.26
C GLU A 903 -21.76 -10.74 6.46
N TYR A 904 -21.00 -11.82 6.67
CA TYR A 904 -21.16 -12.67 7.85
C TYR A 904 -20.88 -11.91 9.16
N SER A 905 -19.82 -11.09 9.21
CA SER A 905 -19.51 -10.28 10.39
C SER A 905 -20.60 -9.24 10.71
N ILE A 906 -21.14 -8.55 9.69
CA ILE A 906 -22.23 -7.58 9.85
C ILE A 906 -23.47 -8.28 10.44
N ASN A 907 -23.89 -9.39 9.83
CA ASN A 907 -25.03 -10.19 10.31
C ASN A 907 -24.84 -10.65 11.76
N ARG A 908 -23.62 -11.06 12.13
CA ARG A 908 -23.28 -11.49 13.49
C ARG A 908 -23.38 -10.34 14.50
N MET A 909 -22.91 -9.14 14.14
CA MET A 909 -22.99 -7.94 14.99
C MET A 909 -24.45 -7.51 15.21
N GLU A 910 -25.26 -7.44 14.15
CA GLU A 910 -26.68 -7.08 14.25
C GLU A 910 -27.47 -8.09 15.11
N ALA A 911 -27.16 -9.38 15.00
CA ALA A 911 -27.77 -10.41 15.84
C ALA A 911 -27.41 -10.21 17.33
N ASN A 912 -26.15 -9.89 17.63
CA ASN A 912 -25.70 -9.61 19.00
C ASN A 912 -26.38 -8.37 19.59
N ASP A 913 -26.54 -7.30 18.81
CA ASP A 913 -27.24 -6.09 19.24
C ASP A 913 -28.71 -6.36 19.56
N LYS A 914 -29.40 -7.14 18.70
CA LYS A 914 -30.79 -7.58 18.95
C LYS A 914 -30.91 -8.39 20.24
N ILE A 915 -29.97 -9.31 20.50
CA ILE A 915 -29.92 -10.10 21.74
C ILE A 915 -29.72 -9.18 22.95
N TYR A 916 -28.79 -8.22 22.87
CA TYR A 916 -28.52 -7.28 23.96
C TYR A 916 -29.74 -6.42 24.29
N MET A 917 -30.43 -5.88 23.27
CA MET A 917 -31.68 -5.12 23.46
C MET A 917 -32.79 -5.96 24.08
N MET A 918 -32.94 -7.23 23.67
CA MET A 918 -33.94 -8.13 24.24
C MET A 918 -33.63 -8.44 25.71
N ASN A 919 -32.37 -8.73 26.03
CA ASN A 919 -31.94 -8.98 27.41
C ASN A 919 -32.20 -7.78 28.32
N ARG A 920 -31.95 -6.56 27.85
CA ARG A 920 -32.24 -5.33 28.60
C ARG A 920 -33.74 -5.18 28.90
N LYS A 921 -34.60 -5.41 27.90
CA LYS A 921 -36.07 -5.37 28.08
C LYS A 921 -36.56 -6.44 29.05
N LEU A 922 -36.00 -7.64 29.00
CA LEU A 922 -36.32 -8.72 29.93
C LEU A 922 -35.91 -8.37 31.37
N GLN A 923 -34.74 -7.76 31.54
CA GLN A 923 -34.25 -7.32 32.85
C GLN A 923 -35.15 -6.22 33.44
N GLU A 924 -35.52 -5.21 32.65
CA GLU A 924 -36.41 -4.13 33.08
C GLU A 924 -37.80 -4.65 33.53
N ALA A 925 -38.35 -5.61 32.78
CA ALA A 925 -39.63 -6.25 33.11
C ALA A 925 -39.57 -7.15 34.36
N ALA A 926 -38.40 -7.72 34.67
CA ALA A 926 -38.22 -8.58 35.83
C ALA A 926 -38.23 -7.81 37.16
N VAL A 927 -37.80 -6.54 37.19
CA VAL A 927 -37.57 -5.76 38.42
C VAL A 927 -38.60 -4.65 38.69
N THR A 928 -39.46 -4.33 37.72
CA THR A 928 -40.46 -3.24 37.84
C THR A 928 -41.88 -3.79 37.95
N ASP A 929 -42.74 -3.16 38.76
CA ASP A 929 -44.18 -3.43 38.77
C ASP A 929 -44.84 -2.77 37.56
N MET A 930 -45.37 -3.59 36.65
CA MET A 930 -45.92 -3.14 35.36
C MET A 930 -47.11 -2.18 35.50
N LEU A 931 -47.82 -2.19 36.63
CA LEU A 931 -48.95 -1.31 36.86
C LEU A 931 -48.52 0.08 37.33
N THR A 932 -47.61 0.13 38.32
CA THR A 932 -47.28 1.35 39.05
C THR A 932 -45.98 2.01 38.60
N GLY A 933 -45.10 1.29 37.88
CA GLY A 933 -43.83 1.80 37.37
C GLY A 933 -42.77 2.06 38.45
N ILE A 934 -42.98 1.55 39.67
CA ILE A 934 -41.98 1.47 40.74
C ILE A 934 -41.43 0.05 40.83
N TYR A 935 -40.44 -0.21 41.69
CA TYR A 935 -39.88 -1.56 41.82
C TYR A 935 -40.96 -2.57 42.26
N ASN A 936 -40.90 -3.78 41.69
CA ASN A 936 -41.64 -4.91 42.24
C ASN A 936 -40.82 -5.54 43.39
N ARG A 937 -41.34 -6.60 44.02
CA ARG A 937 -40.63 -7.29 45.10
C ARG A 937 -39.23 -7.78 44.70
N ALA A 938 -39.04 -8.27 43.47
CA ALA A 938 -37.73 -8.72 43.00
C ALA A 938 -36.78 -7.53 42.79
N GLY A 939 -37.25 -6.43 42.19
CA GLY A 939 -36.47 -5.20 42.04
C GLY A 939 -36.11 -4.55 43.37
N MET A 940 -36.97 -4.64 44.38
CA MET A 940 -36.65 -4.18 45.74
C MET A 940 -35.42 -4.89 46.31
N TYR A 941 -35.38 -6.22 46.21
CA TYR A 941 -34.24 -7.00 46.70
C TYR A 941 -32.97 -6.75 45.88
N GLU A 942 -33.10 -6.54 44.57
CA GLU A 942 -31.97 -6.18 43.72
C GLU A 942 -31.37 -4.83 44.11
N GLU A 943 -32.21 -3.81 44.34
CA GLU A 943 -31.75 -2.50 44.83
C GLU A 943 -31.16 -2.58 46.23
N ILE A 944 -31.73 -3.41 47.13
CA ILE A 944 -31.14 -3.68 48.45
C ILE A 944 -29.71 -4.24 48.30
N ARG A 945 -29.50 -5.20 47.39
CA ARG A 945 -28.18 -5.79 47.15
C ARG A 945 -27.20 -4.77 46.60
N GLN A 946 -27.59 -4.01 45.58
CA GLN A 946 -26.76 -2.96 45.00
C GLN A 946 -26.39 -1.90 46.04
N MET A 947 -27.36 -1.53 46.88
CA MET A 947 -27.15 -0.64 48.02
C MET A 947 -26.09 -1.21 48.97
N ILE A 948 -26.22 -2.46 49.41
CA ILE A 948 -25.23 -3.12 50.29
C ILE A 948 -23.85 -3.23 49.64
N GLU A 949 -23.76 -3.61 48.37
CA GLU A 949 -22.48 -3.78 47.65
C GLU A 949 -21.71 -2.47 47.48
N CYS A 950 -22.39 -1.40 47.06
CA CYS A 950 -21.81 -0.06 46.97
C CYS A 950 -21.22 0.37 48.32
N TYR A 951 -21.89 0.01 49.40
CA TYR A 951 -21.53 0.45 50.74
C TYR A 951 -20.49 -0.41 51.43
N ARG A 952 -20.36 -1.69 51.05
CA ARG A 952 -19.26 -2.57 51.49
C ARG A 952 -17.89 -2.03 51.09
N VAL A 953 -17.80 -1.32 49.96
CA VAL A 953 -16.56 -0.66 49.49
C VAL A 953 -16.19 0.57 50.34
N SER A 954 -17.13 1.12 51.11
CA SER A 954 -16.97 2.41 51.82
C SER A 954 -16.70 2.31 53.34
N GLU A 955 -16.71 1.10 53.92
CA GLU A 955 -16.54 0.80 55.37
C GLU A 955 -17.46 1.56 56.36
N LYS A 956 -18.55 2.18 55.90
CA LYS A 956 -19.51 2.91 56.76
C LYS A 956 -20.71 2.05 57.18
N THR A 957 -21.18 2.21 58.42
CA THR A 957 -22.49 1.71 58.86
C THR A 957 -23.60 2.63 58.38
N HIS A 958 -24.75 2.04 57.99
CA HIS A 958 -25.83 2.79 57.35
C HIS A 958 -27.06 2.89 58.22
N HIS A 959 -27.54 4.13 58.26
CA HIS A 959 -28.81 4.55 58.83
C HIS A 959 -29.91 4.31 57.81
N VAL A 960 -30.71 3.27 58.02
CA VAL A 960 -31.82 2.88 57.14
C VAL A 960 -33.14 3.03 57.89
N GLY A 961 -34.09 3.69 57.24
CA GLY A 961 -35.47 3.81 57.67
C GLY A 961 -36.36 3.09 56.69
N LEU A 962 -37.33 2.35 57.20
CA LEU A 962 -38.25 1.55 56.43
C LEU A 962 -39.68 1.89 56.81
N MET A 963 -40.50 2.19 55.80
CA MET A 963 -41.93 2.38 55.96
C MET A 963 -42.65 1.25 55.22
N PHE A 964 -43.35 0.41 55.97
CA PHE A 964 -44.28 -0.57 55.42
C PHE A 964 -45.66 0.08 55.39
N ILE A 965 -46.23 0.20 54.20
CA ILE A 965 -47.42 0.99 53.92
C ILE A 965 -48.48 0.08 53.34
N ASP A 966 -49.70 0.17 53.84
CA ASP A 966 -50.85 -0.53 53.28
C ASP A 966 -52.04 0.43 53.13
N LEU A 967 -52.77 0.31 52.02
CA LEU A 967 -53.84 1.24 51.68
C LEU A 967 -55.14 0.92 52.44
N ASP A 968 -55.54 1.82 53.33
CA ASP A 968 -56.79 1.73 54.06
C ASP A 968 -57.99 1.99 53.13
N ASN A 969 -59.03 1.18 53.30
CA ASN A 969 -60.27 1.24 52.51
C ASN A 969 -60.08 0.94 51.00
N PHE A 970 -58.94 0.42 50.57
CA PHE A 970 -58.69 0.10 49.16
C PHE A 970 -59.66 -0.96 48.61
N LYS A 971 -59.93 -2.02 49.38
CA LYS A 971 -60.97 -3.00 49.02
C LYS A 971 -62.34 -2.36 48.83
N HIS A 972 -62.71 -1.38 49.67
CA HIS A 972 -63.97 -0.65 49.51
C HIS A 972 -64.00 0.16 48.22
N TYR A 973 -62.87 0.77 47.81
CA TYR A 973 -62.76 1.45 46.51
C TYR A 973 -62.91 0.46 45.34
N ASN A 974 -62.28 -0.71 45.42
CA ASN A 974 -62.44 -1.77 44.40
C ASN A 974 -63.90 -2.25 44.32
N ASP A 975 -64.52 -2.53 45.46
CA ASP A 975 -65.88 -3.05 45.53
C ASP A 975 -66.93 -1.99 45.10
N THR A 976 -66.61 -0.69 45.26
CA THR A 976 -67.54 0.42 44.95
C THR A 976 -67.37 0.97 43.54
N PHE A 977 -66.14 1.07 43.04
CA PHE A 977 -65.82 1.76 41.77
C PHE A 977 -65.21 0.83 40.71
N GLY A 978 -64.98 -0.44 41.04
CA GLY A 978 -64.38 -1.43 40.15
C GLY A 978 -62.85 -1.47 40.24
N HIS A 979 -62.28 -2.60 39.81
CA HIS A 979 -60.83 -2.86 39.86
C HIS A 979 -60.02 -1.88 39.00
N ASP A 980 -60.55 -1.39 37.88
CA ASP A 980 -59.86 -0.41 37.03
C ASP A 980 -59.62 0.93 37.76
N VAL A 981 -60.56 1.33 38.62
CA VAL A 981 -60.39 2.49 39.50
C VAL A 981 -59.40 2.17 40.62
N GLY A 982 -59.41 0.94 41.14
CA GLY A 982 -58.36 0.43 42.01
C GLY A 982 -56.96 0.56 41.43
N ASP A 983 -56.79 0.19 40.18
CA ASP A 983 -55.53 0.30 39.44
C ASP A 983 -55.08 1.75 39.26
N LEU A 984 -56.02 2.65 38.98
CA LEU A 984 -55.78 4.09 38.96
C LEU A 984 -55.29 4.61 40.33
N ILE A 985 -55.94 4.17 41.41
CA ILE A 985 -55.55 4.53 42.78
C ILE A 985 -54.13 4.04 43.09
N LEU A 986 -53.79 2.80 42.76
CA LEU A 986 -52.44 2.25 42.98
C LEU A 986 -51.37 3.07 42.25
N LYS A 987 -51.63 3.49 41.01
CA LYS A 987 -50.75 4.38 40.24
C LYS A 987 -50.57 5.74 40.89
N GLU A 988 -51.66 6.35 41.38
CA GLU A 988 -51.59 7.66 42.03
C GLU A 988 -50.92 7.59 43.41
N MET A 989 -51.15 6.53 44.18
CA MET A 989 -50.46 6.29 45.45
C MET A 989 -48.95 6.06 45.23
N ALA A 990 -48.57 5.26 44.24
CA ALA A 990 -47.17 5.07 43.87
C ALA A 990 -46.48 6.40 43.48
N LYS A 991 -47.18 7.30 42.77
CA LYS A 991 -46.67 8.65 42.47
C LYS A 991 -46.47 9.50 43.72
N ILE A 992 -47.37 9.40 44.71
CA ILE A 992 -47.22 10.10 45.99
C ILE A 992 -45.99 9.57 46.74
N PHE A 993 -45.86 8.25 46.88
CA PHE A 993 -44.73 7.63 47.58
C PHE A 993 -43.40 7.92 46.89
N ARG A 994 -43.33 7.79 45.56
CA ARG A 994 -42.11 8.10 44.79
C ARG A 994 -41.69 9.57 44.96
N LYS A 995 -42.64 10.50 45.06
CA LYS A 995 -42.34 11.91 45.33
C LYS A 995 -41.89 12.13 46.77
N ALA A 996 -42.50 11.44 47.74
CA ALA A 996 -42.14 11.52 49.15
C ALA A 996 -40.71 11.02 49.44
N VAL A 997 -40.25 10.00 48.70
CA VAL A 997 -38.90 9.43 48.83
C VAL A 997 -37.82 10.22 48.09
N LYS A 998 -38.18 11.10 47.14
CA LYS A 998 -37.27 11.66 46.13
C LYS A 998 -35.92 12.12 46.70
N GLY A 999 -34.84 11.47 46.24
CA GLY A 999 -33.45 11.79 46.60
C GLY A 999 -32.97 11.20 47.94
N ARG A 1000 -33.81 10.41 48.62
CA ARG A 1000 -33.52 9.84 49.94
C ARG A 1000 -33.74 8.32 50.01
N GLY A 1001 -33.99 7.64 48.89
CA GLY A 1001 -34.21 6.18 48.85
C GLY A 1001 -35.01 5.72 47.62
N PHE A 1002 -35.72 4.60 47.75
CA PHE A 1002 -36.61 4.06 46.71
C PHE A 1002 -37.93 3.49 47.26
N VAL A 1003 -38.87 3.19 46.35
CA VAL A 1003 -40.20 2.64 46.66
C VAL A 1003 -40.43 1.37 45.87
N ALA A 1004 -41.01 0.36 46.51
CA ALA A 1004 -41.44 -0.86 45.88
C ALA A 1004 -42.89 -1.19 46.22
N ARG A 1005 -43.59 -1.87 45.30
CA ARG A 1005 -44.87 -2.51 45.58
C ARG A 1005 -44.57 -3.94 46.04
N TYR A 1006 -44.92 -4.25 47.30
CA TYR A 1006 -44.56 -5.52 47.93
C TYR A 1006 -45.55 -6.64 47.57
N GLY A 1007 -46.83 -6.30 47.47
CA GLY A 1007 -47.93 -7.18 47.07
C GLY A 1007 -49.24 -6.38 47.05
N GLY A 1008 -50.28 -6.82 46.34
CA GLY A 1008 -51.62 -6.20 46.40
C GLY A 1008 -51.65 -4.67 46.50
N ASP A 1009 -52.05 -4.16 47.64
CA ASP A 1009 -52.09 -2.75 48.07
C ASP A 1009 -51.02 -2.36 49.10
N GLU A 1010 -49.98 -3.18 49.21
CA GLU A 1010 -48.84 -3.02 50.10
C GLU A 1010 -47.63 -2.40 49.36
N PHE A 1011 -47.03 -1.40 49.99
CA PHE A 1011 -45.85 -0.70 49.50
C PHE A 1011 -44.77 -0.66 50.58
N ILE A 1012 -43.52 -0.74 50.16
CA ILE A 1012 -42.37 -0.54 51.02
C ILE A 1012 -41.60 0.67 50.50
N MET A 1013 -41.30 1.60 51.40
CA MET A 1013 -40.34 2.67 51.17
C MET A 1013 -39.09 2.40 51.99
N ILE A 1014 -37.93 2.38 51.33
CA ILE A 1014 -36.62 2.27 51.98
C ILE A 1014 -35.93 3.62 51.83
N LEU A 1015 -35.50 4.18 52.95
CA LEU A 1015 -34.95 5.52 53.08
C LEU A 1015 -33.54 5.43 53.68
N ASN A 1016 -32.62 6.24 53.15
CA ASN A 1016 -31.24 6.34 53.58
C ASN A 1016 -31.11 7.27 54.81
N THR A 1017 -31.94 7.06 55.83
CA THR A 1017 -31.91 7.76 57.12
C THR A 1017 -32.65 6.95 58.18
N ASP A 1018 -32.12 6.87 59.40
CA ASP A 1018 -32.80 6.31 60.57
C ASP A 1018 -33.37 7.41 61.49
N ASP A 1019 -33.24 8.68 61.09
CA ASP A 1019 -33.67 9.84 61.86
C ASP A 1019 -35.19 9.85 61.96
N ARG A 1020 -35.67 9.66 63.18
CA ARG A 1020 -37.09 9.63 63.52
C ARG A 1020 -37.81 10.89 63.08
N GLU A 1021 -37.23 12.07 63.22
CA GLU A 1021 -37.88 13.33 62.82
C GLU A 1021 -38.07 13.41 61.31
N ILE A 1022 -37.08 12.96 60.54
CA ILE A 1022 -37.14 12.95 59.07
C ILE A 1022 -38.18 11.92 58.59
N LEU A 1023 -38.17 10.72 59.17
CA LEU A 1023 -39.16 9.68 58.87
C LEU A 1023 -40.58 10.14 59.23
N GLU A 1024 -40.74 10.82 60.36
CA GLU A 1024 -42.03 11.35 60.78
C GLU A 1024 -42.52 12.47 59.85
N GLN A 1025 -41.63 13.36 59.41
CA GLN A 1025 -41.95 14.39 58.42
C GLN A 1025 -42.40 13.79 57.09
N ILE A 1026 -41.74 12.73 56.62
CA ILE A 1026 -42.12 12.04 55.38
C ILE A 1026 -43.49 11.39 55.53
N ALA A 1027 -43.76 10.71 56.66
CA ALA A 1027 -45.07 10.11 56.93
C ALA A 1027 -46.18 11.18 56.98
N LYS A 1028 -45.97 12.30 57.68
CA LYS A 1028 -46.91 13.43 57.72
C LYS A 1028 -47.15 14.03 56.33
N GLY A 1029 -46.09 14.22 55.55
CA GLY A 1029 -46.19 14.72 54.17
C GLY A 1029 -46.97 13.79 53.25
N ILE A 1030 -46.87 12.48 53.43
CA ILE A 1030 -47.70 11.49 52.72
C ILE A 1030 -49.18 11.71 53.06
N TYR A 1031 -49.53 11.81 54.34
CA TYR A 1031 -50.92 12.06 54.77
C TYR A 1031 -51.46 13.40 54.27
N GLU A 1032 -50.68 14.48 54.37
CA GLU A 1032 -51.06 15.79 53.82
C GLU A 1032 -51.34 15.68 52.32
N LYS A 1033 -50.50 14.94 51.59
CA LYS A 1033 -50.67 14.78 50.15
C LYS A 1033 -51.90 13.95 49.81
N ILE A 1034 -52.13 12.84 50.49
CA ILE A 1034 -53.32 11.99 50.31
C ILE A 1034 -54.58 12.79 50.65
N ASN A 1035 -54.61 13.49 51.78
CA ASN A 1035 -55.74 14.32 52.20
C ASN A 1035 -56.04 15.44 51.20
N SER A 1036 -55.02 16.06 50.60
CA SER A 1036 -55.18 17.07 49.56
C SER A 1036 -55.86 16.56 48.29
N THR A 1037 -55.87 15.23 48.07
CA THR A 1037 -56.54 14.62 46.91
C THR A 1037 -58.05 14.45 47.10
N GLN A 1038 -58.55 14.66 48.34
CA GLN A 1038 -59.94 14.41 48.71
C GLN A 1038 -60.43 13.01 48.29
N GLY A 1039 -59.61 11.98 48.56
CA GLY A 1039 -59.91 10.59 48.19
C GLY A 1039 -59.84 10.32 46.68
N PHE A 1040 -59.02 11.09 45.96
CA PHE A 1040 -58.88 11.10 44.50
C PHE A 1040 -60.18 11.34 43.72
N GLN A 1041 -61.15 12.02 44.34
CA GLN A 1041 -62.48 12.22 43.77
C GLN A 1041 -62.41 12.78 42.35
N ARG A 1042 -61.61 13.82 42.10
CA ARG A 1042 -61.46 14.44 40.78
C ARG A 1042 -60.90 13.46 39.74
N GLN A 1043 -59.93 12.63 40.09
CA GLN A 1043 -59.32 11.66 39.20
C GLN A 1043 -60.30 10.54 38.85
N ILE A 1044 -61.09 10.09 39.83
CA ILE A 1044 -62.10 9.04 39.64
C ILE A 1044 -63.28 9.56 38.82
N GLU A 1045 -63.78 10.76 39.09
CA GLU A 1045 -64.86 11.39 38.30
C GLU A 1045 -64.44 11.60 36.84
N ASN A 1046 -63.20 12.02 36.61
CA ASN A 1046 -62.65 12.13 35.26
C ASN A 1046 -62.55 10.77 34.55
N TYR A 1047 -62.28 9.69 35.29
CA TYR A 1047 -62.14 8.34 34.74
C TYR A 1047 -63.51 7.69 34.46
N LEU A 1048 -64.47 7.83 35.38
CA LEU A 1048 -65.82 7.24 35.27
C LEU A 1048 -66.81 8.10 34.46
N GLY A 1049 -66.52 9.39 34.27
CA GLY A 1049 -67.35 10.32 33.49
C GLY A 1049 -68.61 10.81 34.21
N HIS A 1050 -68.75 10.58 35.52
CA HIS A 1050 -69.85 11.08 36.34
C HIS A 1050 -69.39 11.45 37.76
N ALA A 1051 -70.17 12.29 38.45
CA ALA A 1051 -69.89 12.69 39.83
C ALA A 1051 -69.99 11.49 40.79
N ILE A 1052 -69.14 11.46 41.81
CA ILE A 1052 -69.20 10.45 42.89
C ILE A 1052 -69.40 11.13 44.25
N THR A 1053 -69.85 10.38 45.25
CA THR A 1053 -69.96 10.88 46.63
C THR A 1053 -69.25 9.91 47.58
N THR A 1054 -68.10 10.32 48.10
CA THR A 1054 -67.38 9.60 49.16
C THR A 1054 -67.57 10.30 50.49
N THR A 1055 -67.98 9.55 51.53
CA THR A 1055 -68.03 10.08 52.90
C THR A 1055 -66.63 10.21 53.48
N GLU A 1056 -66.41 11.13 54.44
CA GLU A 1056 -65.07 11.33 55.03
C GLU A 1056 -64.51 10.05 55.66
N LYS A 1057 -65.36 9.19 56.23
CA LYS A 1057 -64.97 7.91 56.82
C LYS A 1057 -64.62 6.82 55.81
N SER A 1058 -65.02 6.99 54.54
CA SER A 1058 -64.80 6.01 53.47
C SER A 1058 -63.73 6.46 52.47
N ARG A 1059 -63.04 7.59 52.71
CA ARG A 1059 -61.93 8.05 51.86
C ARG A 1059 -60.75 7.09 51.98
N ILE A 1060 -60.03 6.92 50.87
CA ILE A 1060 -58.80 6.16 50.85
C ILE A 1060 -57.70 6.91 51.62
N THR A 1061 -56.97 6.17 52.44
CA THR A 1061 -55.77 6.62 53.15
C THR A 1061 -54.79 5.44 53.21
N CYS A 1062 -53.76 5.52 54.04
CA CYS A 1062 -52.87 4.40 54.29
C CYS A 1062 -52.55 4.27 55.78
N SER A 1063 -52.23 3.05 56.21
CA SER A 1063 -51.59 2.79 57.50
C SER A 1063 -50.10 2.59 57.27
N ILE A 1064 -49.25 3.12 58.17
CA ILE A 1064 -47.78 3.07 58.01
C ILE A 1064 -47.13 2.52 59.28
N GLY A 1065 -46.40 1.41 59.16
CA GLY A 1065 -45.45 0.94 60.17
C GLY A 1065 -44.04 1.40 59.84
N ILE A 1066 -43.36 2.06 60.79
CA ILE A 1066 -42.03 2.64 60.58
C ILE A 1066 -41.01 1.96 61.50
N ALA A 1067 -39.97 1.37 60.90
CA ALA A 1067 -38.82 0.83 61.60
C ALA A 1067 -37.54 1.51 61.11
N SER A 1068 -36.54 1.67 61.96
CA SER A 1068 -35.23 2.19 61.56
C SER A 1068 -34.08 1.54 62.31
N ALA A 1069 -32.90 1.50 61.70
CA ALA A 1069 -31.67 1.01 62.31
C ALA A 1069 -30.44 1.79 61.79
N GLY A 1070 -29.52 2.11 62.70
CA GLY A 1070 -28.30 2.87 62.43
C GLY A 1070 -27.08 2.06 61.96
N ASP A 1071 -27.16 0.72 62.00
CA ASP A 1071 -26.03 -0.19 61.75
C ASP A 1071 -26.36 -1.31 60.76
N VAL A 1072 -27.04 -0.99 59.65
CA VAL A 1072 -27.36 -1.96 58.60
C VAL A 1072 -26.11 -2.33 57.79
N ARG A 1073 -25.79 -3.62 57.69
CA ARG A 1073 -24.58 -4.14 57.01
C ARG A 1073 -24.85 -5.25 56.00
N LYS A 1074 -25.95 -5.97 56.13
CA LYS A 1074 -26.29 -7.12 55.28
C LYS A 1074 -27.79 -7.14 54.95
N GLU A 1075 -28.16 -7.94 53.96
CA GLU A 1075 -29.54 -8.04 53.45
C GLU A 1075 -30.49 -8.55 54.56
N GLU A 1076 -30.01 -9.40 55.46
CA GLU A 1076 -30.76 -9.90 56.60
C GLU A 1076 -31.21 -8.79 57.57
N ASP A 1077 -30.41 -7.74 57.76
CA ASP A 1077 -30.75 -6.64 58.67
C ASP A 1077 -31.94 -5.83 58.13
N ILE A 1078 -32.02 -5.68 56.80
CA ILE A 1078 -33.16 -5.01 56.15
C ILE A 1078 -34.40 -5.92 56.18
N ASN A 1079 -34.24 -7.23 56.04
CA ASN A 1079 -35.34 -8.18 56.20
C ASN A 1079 -35.92 -8.15 57.63
N GLU A 1080 -35.08 -7.97 58.65
CA GLU A 1080 -35.53 -7.76 60.04
C GLU A 1080 -36.27 -6.43 60.21
N LEU A 1081 -35.82 -5.34 59.55
CA LEU A 1081 -36.54 -4.07 59.50
C LEU A 1081 -37.90 -4.19 58.81
N ILE A 1082 -38.00 -4.93 57.70
CA ILE A 1082 -39.27 -5.20 57.00
C ILE A 1082 -40.24 -5.90 57.95
N ARG A 1083 -39.80 -6.96 58.65
CA ARG A 1083 -40.61 -7.67 59.64
C ARG A 1083 -41.07 -6.75 60.77
N SER A 1084 -40.16 -5.95 61.30
CA SER A 1084 -40.46 -5.03 62.40
C SER A 1084 -41.49 -3.98 61.99
N ALA A 1085 -41.35 -3.41 60.79
CA ALA A 1085 -42.29 -2.45 60.24
C ALA A 1085 -43.67 -3.07 59.96
N ASP A 1086 -43.72 -4.31 59.47
CA ASP A 1086 -44.97 -5.06 59.25
C ASP A 1086 -45.71 -5.34 60.57
N GLU A 1087 -45.00 -5.75 61.62
CA GLU A 1087 -45.59 -5.94 62.95
C GLU A 1087 -46.18 -4.65 63.53
N ILE A 1088 -45.53 -3.51 63.29
CA ILE A 1088 -46.03 -2.19 63.69
C ILE A 1088 -47.26 -1.82 62.86
N LEU A 1089 -47.20 -2.02 61.54
CA LEU A 1089 -48.31 -1.77 60.63
C LEU A 1089 -49.55 -2.57 61.07
N TYR A 1090 -49.38 -3.84 61.45
CA TYR A 1090 -50.46 -4.67 61.98
C TYR A 1090 -51.09 -4.04 63.25
N LYS A 1091 -50.28 -3.51 64.17
CA LYS A 1091 -50.79 -2.81 65.36
C LYS A 1091 -51.57 -1.55 64.99
N VAL A 1092 -51.06 -0.75 64.05
CA VAL A 1092 -51.76 0.44 63.53
C VAL A 1092 -53.12 0.06 62.95
N LYS A 1093 -53.18 -1.00 62.14
CA LYS A 1093 -54.44 -1.49 61.53
C LYS A 1093 -55.47 -1.96 62.55
N THR A 1094 -55.06 -2.42 63.74
CA THR A 1094 -55.99 -2.78 64.82
C THR A 1094 -56.50 -1.57 65.62
N GLY A 1095 -55.96 -0.38 65.39
CA GLY A 1095 -56.33 0.89 66.02
C GLY A 1095 -57.12 1.82 65.10
N GLU A 1096 -56.81 3.12 65.13
CA GLU A 1096 -57.42 4.12 64.25
C GLU A 1096 -56.75 4.11 62.86
N LYS A 1097 -57.57 4.03 61.79
CA LYS A 1097 -57.10 4.05 60.39
C LYS A 1097 -56.47 5.39 60.02
N GLY A 1098 -55.55 5.40 59.07
CA GLY A 1098 -54.89 6.63 58.63
C GLY A 1098 -53.87 7.18 59.64
N HIS A 1099 -53.17 6.30 60.35
CA HIS A 1099 -52.16 6.67 61.34
C HIS A 1099 -50.82 5.99 61.07
N TYR A 1100 -49.74 6.50 61.67
CA TYR A 1100 -48.43 5.87 61.63
C TYR A 1100 -47.96 5.55 63.05
N ALA A 1101 -47.12 4.53 63.19
CA ALA A 1101 -46.44 4.24 64.44
C ALA A 1101 -44.95 3.92 64.19
N PHE A 1102 -44.14 4.21 65.19
CA PHE A 1102 -42.71 3.86 65.24
C PHE A 1102 -42.52 2.67 66.18
N LEU A 1103 -41.43 1.92 65.96
CA LEU A 1103 -40.90 1.00 66.97
C LEU A 1103 -40.41 1.77 68.20
#